data_AF-A0A942ASH2-F1
#
_entry.id   AF-A0A942ASH2-F1
#
_cell.length_a   1.000
_cell.length_b   1.000
_cell.length_c   1.000
_cell.angle_alpha   90.00
_cell.angle_beta   90.00
_cell.angle_gamma   90.00
#
_symmetry.space_group_name_H-M   'P 1'
#
loop_
_entity.id
_entity.type
_entity.pdbx_description
1 polymer ?
#
loop_
_entity_poly.entity_id
_entity_poly.type
_entity_poly.pdbx_seq_one_letter_code
_entity_poly.pdbx_strand_id
1 'polypeptide(L)'
;MQSYQPEKRQRRAEPKQMPPAVKYRKKKRRVLNVLVCAVLIALVAIVVIVSPKKPVQKAYYSAGSQDNLVHSTGGVLSNYEGLVFSEVMAANRTAMPDENGNYPDWLEIWNSSDHAINLKDVGLSNKGTSIKFLFPDMELAAGERVIVLCDKKNQAIAGKPMHAKFSISSNGEELYIYDPNAYLIDSVKTPILGVDESYARLPDGSWGTTNEYSPGYENTTSGHQEYRAATLVTDGAVIINEVCPDPLTGYTDASGNVCDWVELYNTTNQVISLDNYALSDNESKPLQWRFPEGATIQPHGYYLVYCNGDETPNTDPNAVPHANFRLSAEHDNVVLSDSRGRLVDRVTLDNVPEDASYARNENGVFIITQNPTPGLPNTQEGASRMDSILRSLNPTGVYVTEVMASNDTAVKAPSGGYTDWVEIYNSSNQAVDLSGYGLSDNIGRARKWQFPQGTTINPGEYKVIWCDGDTALSNAGELHTSFKLRKSGGEVLVLADPTGKILDKVVLPEIPTNVSYGRSIGREGFFYYDMATAGAQNGNDTFLGYADAPELTLQPGKHYGTVTAGFTIPANTTVYYTTDGSTPTQDKGYLYTGQDITFTHTTTLRARAFPANPLYKASTVTTGTYLMETYYTTPIVCITVDPDELWNEENGMLAAGPNIDKSGGIPFKNTIYRKYGKTPREGYMEYYDVDGTQLISQGIAIGLIGNYSLDMPQKSMKLRAKSLYGSKTFAAALFDDRPYTEYKSLVLRNSGNDAMSTRLLDGFQSRLLDAYGTQVIHQAWKPVTVFLNGQYWGHMNLRERVDRFFIAQFEGLSLDQADEMDILEANGSVNFGSNKAYRAMLKKIKAGSPATNPDDLQYILDNVDVDNLFEYMALEMFVGNSDIGNIRYYRLHQEGSKWKWIWYDADYGLYSSKFNSPWSYLKVKGMGEQKIDNTIFLKLLEHPDYKRKFLEKLADVYKTFTTEYMTQVLDGVVAEIQPEMKNHWERWGELNDKAVTSEVPTTIDGAYTYWESRVNRLYNTLKVRPHRLWDFIKDEFKLTKTEMEELFGPQPDYPDDAVL
;
A
#
# COMPACT_ATOMS: atom_id res chain seq x y z
N MET A 1 -7.59 4.10 -56.11
CA MET A 1 -7.08 5.49 -56.14
C MET A 1 -6.41 5.70 -54.79
N GLN A 2 -5.08 5.53 -54.70
CA GLN A 2 -4.08 6.63 -54.64
C GLN A 2 -4.38 7.64 -53.52
N SER A 3 -3.49 8.06 -52.63
CA SER A 3 -2.18 7.62 -52.10
C SER A 3 -1.68 8.83 -51.31
N TYR A 4 -1.28 8.68 -50.04
CA TYR A 4 -0.20 9.50 -49.48
C TYR A 4 0.49 8.77 -48.32
N GLN A 5 1.82 8.74 -48.36
CA GLN A 5 2.72 7.99 -47.48
C GLN A 5 3.05 8.76 -46.19
N PRO A 6 3.56 8.06 -45.15
CA PRO A 6 4.53 8.64 -44.24
C PRO A 6 5.86 7.85 -44.19
N GLU A 7 6.96 8.58 -43.97
CA GLU A 7 8.33 8.08 -43.91
C GLU A 7 8.66 7.27 -42.65
N LYS A 8 9.53 6.28 -42.83
CA LYS A 8 10.06 5.37 -41.81
C LYS A 8 11.35 5.91 -41.18
N ARG A 9 11.48 5.76 -39.85
CA ARG A 9 12.73 5.38 -39.18
C ARG A 9 12.44 4.31 -38.13
N GLN A 10 12.90 3.09 -38.41
CA GLN A 10 12.92 1.94 -37.50
C GLN A 10 14.37 1.69 -37.04
N ARG A 11 14.55 1.35 -35.76
CA ARG A 11 15.51 0.32 -35.33
C ARG A 11 14.95 -0.43 -34.12
N ARG A 12 14.67 -1.72 -34.33
CA ARG A 12 14.57 -2.78 -33.30
C ARG A 12 15.91 -3.51 -33.26
N ALA A 13 16.34 -3.91 -32.07
CA ALA A 13 17.52 -4.75 -31.84
C ALA A 13 17.09 -6.14 -31.36
N GLU A 14 17.78 -7.17 -31.87
CA GLU A 14 18.17 -8.47 -31.29
C GLU A 14 18.31 -9.52 -32.42
N PRO A 15 18.98 -10.68 -32.20
CA PRO A 15 20.28 -10.96 -31.58
C PRO A 15 21.17 -11.82 -32.53
N LYS A 16 22.45 -12.14 -32.19
CA LYS A 16 23.16 -13.36 -32.69
C LYS A 16 24.57 -13.61 -32.11
N GLN A 17 24.85 -14.89 -31.85
CA GLN A 17 26.14 -15.50 -31.47
C GLN A 17 26.97 -15.98 -32.68
N MET A 18 28.31 -15.79 -32.56
CA MET A 18 29.52 -16.56 -33.01
C MET A 18 29.71 -17.01 -34.49
N PRO A 19 30.91 -17.52 -34.89
CA PRO A 19 32.22 -16.92 -35.20
C PRO A 19 32.59 -17.26 -36.69
N PRO A 20 33.83 -17.47 -37.20
CA PRO A 20 35.22 -16.99 -36.96
C PRO A 20 35.89 -16.40 -38.26
N ALA A 21 37.23 -16.25 -38.24
CA ALA A 21 38.18 -16.35 -39.37
C ALA A 21 38.82 -15.07 -40.02
N VAL A 22 40.12 -14.90 -39.71
CA VAL A 22 41.28 -14.90 -40.63
C VAL A 22 41.30 -13.97 -41.87
N LYS A 23 42.25 -13.02 -41.82
CA LYS A 23 43.20 -12.50 -42.85
C LYS A 23 42.73 -12.35 -44.32
N TYR A 24 42.99 -11.17 -44.92
CA TYR A 24 44.01 -10.89 -45.97
C TYR A 24 43.79 -9.47 -46.56
N ARG A 25 44.75 -8.53 -46.50
CA ARG A 25 45.82 -8.24 -47.50
C ARG A 25 45.25 -7.86 -48.89
N LYS A 26 45.59 -6.72 -49.51
CA LYS A 26 46.89 -6.46 -50.17
C LYS A 26 46.92 -5.10 -50.91
N LYS A 27 48.10 -4.44 -50.85
CA LYS A 27 48.92 -3.87 -51.96
C LYS A 27 48.42 -2.56 -52.63
N LYS A 28 49.28 -1.64 -53.09
CA LYS A 28 50.68 -1.75 -53.57
C LYS A 28 51.29 -0.36 -53.85
N ARG A 29 52.60 -0.24 -53.63
CA ARG A 29 53.68 0.45 -54.43
C ARG A 29 54.59 1.24 -53.46
N ARG A 30 55.93 1.20 -53.52
CA ARG A 30 56.99 0.56 -54.33
C ARG A 30 58.26 0.62 -53.43
N VAL A 31 58.97 -0.48 -53.17
CA VAL A 31 60.29 -0.85 -53.77
C VAL A 31 61.32 0.29 -53.60
N LEU A 32 62.30 0.24 -52.70
CA LEU A 32 63.51 -0.62 -52.73
C LEU A 32 64.27 -0.43 -51.39
N ASN A 33 64.69 -1.51 -50.69
CA ASN A 33 65.86 -1.60 -49.75
C ASN A 33 65.86 -2.78 -48.75
N VAL A 34 64.89 -3.70 -48.75
CA VAL A 34 64.75 -4.70 -47.65
C VAL A 34 65.53 -6.02 -47.87
N LEU A 35 66.27 -6.17 -48.97
CA LEU A 35 67.04 -7.41 -49.23
C LEU A 35 68.29 -7.59 -48.34
N VAL A 36 68.68 -6.57 -47.56
CA VAL A 36 69.76 -6.66 -46.55
C VAL A 36 69.24 -7.17 -45.20
N CYS A 37 67.94 -7.10 -44.93
CA CYS A 37 67.37 -7.50 -43.63
C CYS A 37 67.15 -9.02 -43.50
N ALA A 38 67.00 -9.77 -44.60
CA ALA A 38 66.69 -11.19 -44.52
C ALA A 38 67.90 -12.08 -44.13
N VAL A 39 69.13 -11.60 -44.38
CA VAL A 39 70.36 -12.34 -44.00
C VAL A 39 70.76 -12.05 -42.54
N LEU A 40 70.42 -10.87 -42.01
CA LEU A 40 70.62 -10.50 -40.60
C LEU A 40 69.67 -11.23 -39.63
N ILE A 41 68.46 -11.57 -40.07
CA ILE A 41 67.45 -12.22 -39.21
C ILE A 41 67.78 -13.70 -38.92
N ALA A 42 68.51 -14.39 -39.81
CA ALA A 42 68.90 -15.78 -39.58
C ALA A 42 70.12 -15.94 -38.64
N LEU A 43 71.00 -14.93 -38.55
CA LEU A 43 72.15 -14.95 -37.64
C LEU A 43 71.82 -14.45 -36.22
N VAL A 44 70.78 -13.63 -36.06
CA VAL A 44 70.28 -13.19 -34.75
C VAL A 44 69.50 -14.29 -34.02
N ALA A 45 68.97 -15.29 -34.74
CA ALA A 45 68.20 -16.39 -34.14
C ALA A 45 69.04 -17.45 -33.38
N ILE A 46 70.38 -17.41 -33.46
CA ILE A 46 71.27 -18.39 -32.79
C ILE A 46 72.12 -17.76 -31.66
N VAL A 47 72.10 -16.44 -31.48
CA VAL A 47 72.81 -15.75 -30.36
C VAL A 47 71.91 -15.57 -29.11
N VAL A 48 70.67 -16.05 -29.12
CA VAL A 48 69.70 -15.85 -28.01
C VAL A 48 69.83 -16.88 -26.87
N ILE A 49 70.85 -17.76 -26.86
CA ILE A 49 70.96 -18.82 -25.83
C ILE A 49 72.00 -18.55 -24.71
N VAL A 50 72.80 -17.48 -24.73
CA VAL A 50 73.66 -17.14 -23.55
C VAL A 50 73.86 -15.62 -23.40
N SER A 51 73.01 -14.98 -22.55
CA SER A 51 73.07 -13.67 -21.79
C SER A 51 73.81 -12.42 -22.34
N PRO A 52 73.41 -11.14 -22.02
CA PRO A 52 72.84 -10.65 -20.74
C PRO A 52 71.78 -9.50 -20.77
N LYS A 53 71.13 -9.29 -19.60
CA LYS A 53 70.62 -8.03 -18.99
C LYS A 53 69.74 -7.07 -19.82
N LYS A 54 68.46 -6.92 -19.41
CA LYS A 54 67.72 -5.66 -19.58
C LYS A 54 68.48 -4.55 -18.82
N PRO A 55 68.59 -3.32 -19.34
CA PRO A 55 69.24 -2.22 -18.63
C PRO A 55 68.45 -1.91 -17.37
N VAL A 56 69.09 -2.02 -16.22
CA VAL A 56 68.56 -1.52 -14.95
C VAL A 56 68.80 -0.01 -14.94
N GLN A 57 67.73 0.77 -14.82
CA GLN A 57 67.83 2.20 -14.54
C GLN A 57 68.35 2.35 -13.10
N LYS A 58 69.66 2.60 -12.94
CA LYS A 58 70.26 2.84 -11.63
C LYS A 58 70.13 4.32 -11.30
N ALA A 59 69.39 4.66 -10.25
CA ALA A 59 69.31 6.02 -9.74
C ALA A 59 70.58 6.39 -8.92
N TYR A 60 70.86 7.68 -8.77
CA TYR A 60 71.96 8.19 -7.92
C TYR A 60 71.41 8.79 -6.62
N TYR A 61 72.10 8.58 -5.49
CA TYR A 61 71.71 9.16 -4.20
C TYR A 61 71.91 10.68 -4.21
N SER A 62 70.84 11.44 -3.94
CA SER A 62 70.90 12.89 -3.74
C SER A 62 70.56 13.31 -2.30
N ALA A 63 70.08 12.36 -1.50
CA ALA A 63 69.91 12.50 -0.06
C ALA A 63 71.28 12.41 0.60
N GLY A 64 71.80 13.53 1.12
CA GLY A 64 73.10 13.55 1.79
C GLY A 64 73.12 12.64 3.01
N SER A 65 73.79 11.51 2.88
CA SER A 65 74.47 10.82 3.99
C SER A 65 75.97 11.13 3.87
N GLN A 66 76.67 11.21 5.01
CA GLN A 66 78.06 11.65 5.07
C GLN A 66 79.08 10.66 4.49
N ASP A 67 78.67 9.50 3.98
CA ASP A 67 79.58 8.53 3.36
C ASP A 67 78.97 8.03 2.05
N ASN A 68 79.55 8.48 0.93
CA ASN A 68 79.27 8.01 -0.44
C ASN A 68 79.72 6.54 -0.66
N LEU A 69 79.20 5.60 0.14
CA LEU A 69 79.50 4.19 0.03
C LEU A 69 78.25 3.41 -0.38
N VAL A 70 78.27 2.94 -1.63
CA VAL A 70 77.42 1.84 -2.08
C VAL A 70 77.87 0.59 -1.31
N HIS A 71 77.13 0.18 -0.28
CA HIS A 71 77.27 -1.16 0.27
C HIS A 71 76.64 -2.13 -0.71
N SER A 72 77.43 -2.68 -1.64
CA SER A 72 76.98 -3.79 -2.48
C SER A 72 76.88 -5.05 -1.61
N THR A 73 75.75 -5.24 -0.93
CA THR A 73 75.30 -6.55 -0.50
C THR A 73 74.43 -7.10 -1.62
N GLY A 74 74.86 -8.20 -2.24
CA GLY A 74 74.17 -8.84 -3.36
C GLY A 74 72.83 -9.47 -2.96
N GLY A 75 71.84 -8.63 -2.67
CA GLY A 75 70.44 -9.02 -2.51
C GLY A 75 69.77 -9.14 -3.88
N VAL A 76 69.09 -10.25 -4.12
CA VAL A 76 68.23 -10.44 -5.29
C VAL A 76 66.96 -9.60 -5.08
N LEU A 77 66.45 -8.95 -6.13
CA LEU A 77 65.18 -8.18 -6.13
C LEU A 77 64.00 -8.93 -5.45
N SER A 78 64.07 -10.26 -5.34
CA SER A 78 63.11 -11.12 -4.64
C SER A 78 62.86 -10.75 -3.17
N ASN A 79 63.80 -10.09 -2.48
CA ASN A 79 63.62 -9.74 -1.06
C ASN A 79 62.68 -8.56 -0.82
N TYR A 80 62.29 -7.83 -1.88
CA TYR A 80 61.37 -6.70 -1.83
C TYR A 80 60.12 -6.96 -2.69
N GLU A 81 59.95 -8.21 -3.15
CA GLU A 81 58.78 -8.62 -3.92
C GLU A 81 57.53 -8.50 -3.04
N GLY A 82 56.58 -7.65 -3.47
CA GLY A 82 55.38 -7.33 -2.70
C GLY A 82 55.40 -5.95 -2.03
N LEU A 83 56.52 -5.22 -2.02
CA LEU A 83 56.55 -3.82 -1.57
C LEU A 83 56.07 -2.89 -2.68
N VAL A 84 54.89 -2.28 -2.51
CA VAL A 84 54.21 -1.51 -3.57
C VAL A 84 53.63 -0.21 -3.05
N PHE A 85 53.41 0.77 -3.93
CA PHE A 85 52.53 1.90 -3.58
C PHE A 85 51.09 1.41 -3.43
N SER A 86 50.40 1.88 -2.40
CA SER A 86 48.97 1.60 -2.17
C SER A 86 48.09 2.82 -2.41
N GLU A 87 48.46 4.00 -1.90
CA GLU A 87 47.62 5.18 -1.99
C GLU A 87 48.46 6.46 -2.07
N VAL A 88 48.03 7.46 -2.86
CA VAL A 88 48.75 8.72 -3.05
C VAL A 88 47.79 9.89 -3.06
N MET A 89 48.09 10.94 -2.29
CA MET A 89 47.34 12.19 -2.27
C MET A 89 48.24 13.39 -2.51
N ALA A 90 47.99 14.12 -3.60
CA ALA A 90 48.83 15.24 -4.05
C ALA A 90 48.28 16.63 -3.68
N ALA A 91 47.09 16.70 -3.07
CA ALA A 91 46.47 17.95 -2.63
C ALA A 91 45.62 17.71 -1.37
N ASN A 92 46.29 17.46 -0.25
CA ASN A 92 45.65 17.21 1.04
C ASN A 92 45.19 18.52 1.69
N ARG A 93 43.93 18.56 2.16
CA ARG A 93 43.34 19.69 2.88
C ARG A 93 42.60 19.24 4.13
N THR A 94 42.00 18.06 4.10
CA THR A 94 41.22 17.52 5.23
C THR A 94 41.50 16.06 5.49
N ALA A 95 42.08 15.33 4.54
CA ALA A 95 42.16 13.89 4.62
C ALA A 95 43.01 13.40 5.78
N MET A 96 44.25 13.88 5.91
CA MET A 96 45.17 13.41 6.95
C MET A 96 46.10 14.54 7.45
N PRO A 97 46.00 14.97 8.72
CA PRO A 97 46.91 15.98 9.23
C PRO A 97 48.30 15.39 9.58
N ASP A 98 49.33 16.23 9.53
CA ASP A 98 50.63 15.99 10.17
C ASP A 98 50.52 16.12 11.70
N GLU A 99 51.59 15.80 12.41
CA GLU A 99 51.66 15.87 13.87
C GLU A 99 51.45 17.28 14.45
N ASN A 100 51.41 18.31 13.60
CA ASN A 100 51.18 19.70 13.96
C ASN A 100 49.82 20.23 13.44
N GLY A 101 48.98 19.39 12.81
CA GLY A 101 47.67 19.77 12.28
C GLY A 101 47.68 20.41 10.89
N ASN A 102 48.79 20.36 10.14
CA ASN A 102 48.84 20.78 8.74
C ASN A 102 48.49 19.62 7.81
N TYR A 103 48.08 19.86 6.58
CA TYR A 103 47.68 18.81 5.63
C TYR A 103 48.68 18.70 4.47
N PRO A 104 49.86 18.06 4.66
CA PRO A 104 50.82 17.86 3.59
C PRO A 104 50.36 16.77 2.61
N ASP A 105 50.83 16.84 1.37
CA ASP A 105 50.73 15.73 0.42
C ASP A 105 51.29 14.46 1.05
N TRP A 106 50.79 13.29 0.70
CA TRP A 106 51.29 12.05 1.27
C TRP A 106 51.21 10.90 0.27
N LEU A 107 52.00 9.88 0.54
CA LEU A 107 51.96 8.61 -0.16
C LEU A 107 52.00 7.47 0.86
N GLU A 108 51.47 6.33 0.47
CA GLU A 108 51.44 5.12 1.27
C GLU A 108 52.10 3.97 0.51
N ILE A 109 52.87 3.18 1.26
CA ILE A 109 53.51 1.96 0.79
C ILE A 109 52.94 0.80 1.59
N TRP A 110 52.62 -0.27 0.88
CA TRP A 110 52.05 -1.50 1.41
C TRP A 110 52.98 -2.68 1.19
N ASN A 111 53.18 -3.48 2.24
CA ASN A 111 53.74 -4.83 2.11
C ASN A 111 52.63 -5.83 1.74
N SER A 112 52.49 -6.09 0.44
CA SER A 112 51.54 -7.08 -0.11
C SER A 112 52.05 -8.53 -0.08
N SER A 113 53.24 -8.78 0.48
CA SER A 113 53.80 -10.12 0.63
C SER A 113 53.26 -10.82 1.89
N ASP A 114 53.61 -12.09 2.05
CA ASP A 114 53.28 -12.94 3.21
C ASP A 114 54.36 -12.95 4.31
N HIS A 115 55.40 -12.12 4.18
CA HIS A 115 56.51 -12.04 5.14
C HIS A 115 56.87 -10.59 5.45
N ALA A 116 57.63 -10.36 6.53
CA ALA A 116 58.09 -9.03 6.88
C ALA A 116 59.20 -8.56 5.93
N ILE A 117 59.15 -7.28 5.54
CA ILE A 117 60.16 -6.64 4.68
C ILE A 117 60.89 -5.58 5.50
N ASN A 118 62.22 -5.67 5.59
CA ASN A 118 63.04 -4.63 6.20
C ASN A 118 63.25 -3.48 5.20
N LEU A 119 62.88 -2.26 5.58
CA LEU A 119 62.93 -1.08 4.73
C LEU A 119 64.25 -0.30 4.82
N LYS A 120 65.24 -0.77 5.58
CA LYS A 120 66.53 -0.09 5.71
C LYS A 120 67.12 0.25 4.35
N ASP A 121 67.40 1.53 4.14
CA ASP A 121 67.98 2.09 2.92
C ASP A 121 67.10 1.94 1.65
N VAL A 122 65.83 1.50 1.78
CA VAL A 122 64.85 1.58 0.69
C VAL A 122 64.60 3.05 0.37
N GLY A 123 64.67 3.38 -0.92
CA GLY A 123 64.63 4.77 -1.41
C GLY A 123 63.29 5.19 -1.98
N LEU A 124 62.87 6.42 -1.72
CA LEU A 124 61.73 7.07 -2.38
C LEU A 124 62.13 8.31 -3.17
N SER A 125 61.38 8.56 -4.23
CA SER A 125 61.55 9.76 -5.04
C SER A 125 60.34 10.07 -5.91
N ASN A 126 60.18 11.35 -6.23
CA ASN A 126 59.33 11.84 -7.32
C ASN A 126 60.13 12.14 -8.61
N LYS A 127 61.34 11.56 -8.75
CA LYS A 127 62.19 11.70 -9.94
C LYS A 127 62.96 10.41 -10.22
N GLY A 128 62.75 9.83 -11.39
CA GLY A 128 63.32 8.53 -11.80
C GLY A 128 64.85 8.43 -11.86
N THR A 129 65.57 9.53 -11.64
CA THR A 129 67.04 9.59 -11.73
C THR A 129 67.73 9.73 -10.38
N SER A 130 66.99 9.98 -9.29
CA SER A 130 67.61 10.29 -7.99
C SER A 130 66.77 9.82 -6.82
N ILE A 131 67.38 9.24 -5.78
CA ILE A 131 66.71 8.93 -4.51
C ILE A 131 66.73 10.19 -3.61
N LYS A 132 65.58 10.54 -3.02
CA LYS A 132 65.38 11.77 -2.23
C LYS A 132 64.99 11.54 -0.78
N PHE A 133 64.53 10.35 -0.44
CA PHE A 133 64.23 9.91 0.93
C PHE A 133 64.71 8.47 1.08
N LEU A 134 65.25 8.13 2.24
CA LEU A 134 65.66 6.78 2.61
C LEU A 134 64.93 6.40 3.87
N PHE A 135 64.33 5.21 3.88
CA PHE A 135 63.74 4.67 5.09
C PHE A 135 64.83 4.33 6.12
N PRO A 136 64.54 4.53 7.43
CA PRO A 136 65.43 4.07 8.49
C PRO A 136 65.41 2.54 8.58
N ASP A 137 66.23 1.99 9.47
CA ASP A 137 66.13 0.57 9.84
C ASP A 137 64.78 0.32 10.53
N MET A 138 63.85 -0.29 9.80
CA MET A 138 62.51 -0.64 10.26
C MET A 138 61.99 -1.85 9.49
N GLU A 139 61.16 -2.66 10.15
CA GLU A 139 60.43 -3.76 9.52
C GLU A 139 58.98 -3.34 9.25
N LEU A 140 58.48 -3.74 8.08
CA LEU A 140 57.07 -3.64 7.71
C LEU A 140 56.52 -5.07 7.61
N ALA A 141 55.67 -5.49 8.54
CA ALA A 141 55.14 -6.85 8.58
C ALA A 141 54.21 -7.13 7.37
N ALA A 142 53.87 -8.41 7.15
CA ALA A 142 52.95 -8.80 6.08
C ALA A 142 51.60 -8.09 6.25
N GLY A 143 51.13 -7.41 5.20
CA GLY A 143 49.88 -6.64 5.22
C GLY A 143 49.99 -5.23 5.82
N GLU A 144 51.11 -4.86 6.45
CA GLU A 144 51.29 -3.53 7.03
C GLU A 144 51.53 -2.45 5.97
N ARG A 145 51.15 -1.22 6.34
CA ARG A 145 51.26 -0.01 5.53
C ARG A 145 52.11 1.04 6.26
N VAL A 146 52.83 1.83 5.50
CA VAL A 146 53.58 2.98 6.02
C VAL A 146 53.26 4.23 5.20
N ILE A 147 52.94 5.31 5.90
CA ILE A 147 52.60 6.60 5.30
C ILE A 147 53.83 7.50 5.36
N VAL A 148 54.08 8.22 4.27
CA VAL A 148 55.17 9.20 4.15
C VAL A 148 54.59 10.55 3.72
N LEU A 149 54.72 11.53 4.61
CA LEU A 149 54.29 12.91 4.38
C LEU A 149 55.31 13.62 3.47
N CYS A 150 54.86 14.15 2.35
CA CYS A 150 55.67 14.76 1.31
C CYS A 150 55.68 16.30 1.47
N ASP A 151 56.36 16.79 2.50
CA ASP A 151 56.32 18.19 2.94
C ASP A 151 57.68 18.93 2.89
N LYS A 152 58.71 18.29 2.32
CA LYS A 152 60.08 18.81 2.19
C LYS A 152 60.91 18.84 3.50
N LYS A 153 60.46 18.22 4.60
CA LYS A 153 61.19 18.26 5.90
C LYS A 153 62.25 17.17 6.12
N ASN A 154 62.20 16.04 5.41
CA ASN A 154 63.19 14.93 5.46
C ASN A 154 63.42 14.29 6.87
N GLN A 155 62.38 13.65 7.43
CA GLN A 155 62.44 12.92 8.70
C GLN A 155 62.30 11.40 8.46
N ALA A 156 63.35 10.65 8.77
CA ALA A 156 63.42 9.19 8.60
C ALA A 156 63.90 8.53 9.91
N ILE A 157 63.03 8.50 10.93
CA ILE A 157 63.34 7.91 12.25
C ILE A 157 62.27 6.86 12.54
N ALA A 158 62.68 5.62 12.81
CA ALA A 158 61.76 4.53 13.13
C ALA A 158 60.87 4.91 14.34
N GLY A 159 59.56 4.66 14.22
CA GLY A 159 58.56 5.00 15.25
C GLY A 159 58.13 6.48 15.30
N LYS A 160 58.59 7.33 14.38
CA LYS A 160 58.08 8.71 14.20
C LYS A 160 57.41 8.87 12.83
N PRO A 161 56.52 9.87 12.64
CA PRO A 161 55.98 10.20 11.32
C PRO A 161 57.11 10.40 10.30
N MET A 162 56.94 9.84 9.10
CA MET A 162 57.95 9.91 8.05
C MET A 162 57.70 11.13 7.16
N HIS A 163 58.74 11.92 6.89
CA HIS A 163 58.64 13.10 6.04
C HIS A 163 59.64 13.03 4.88
N ALA A 164 59.17 13.05 3.64
CA ALA A 164 60.01 13.06 2.45
C ALA A 164 60.46 14.47 2.06
N LYS A 165 61.65 14.57 1.45
CA LYS A 165 62.24 15.86 1.01
C LYS A 165 61.65 16.39 -0.32
N PHE A 166 60.42 16.05 -0.64
CA PHE A 166 59.71 16.51 -1.84
C PHE A 166 58.22 16.65 -1.54
N SER A 167 57.52 17.38 -2.40
CA SER A 167 56.05 17.46 -2.45
C SER A 167 55.56 16.78 -3.73
N ILE A 168 54.28 16.45 -3.80
CA ILE A 168 53.69 15.73 -4.94
C ILE A 168 52.93 16.73 -5.82
N SER A 169 53.09 16.69 -7.13
CA SER A 169 52.33 17.58 -8.03
C SER A 169 50.91 17.06 -8.27
N SER A 170 49.90 17.89 -7.98
CA SER A 170 48.49 17.61 -8.30
C SER A 170 48.17 17.58 -9.80
N ASN A 171 49.09 18.01 -10.68
CA ASN A 171 48.94 17.90 -12.13
C ASN A 171 49.39 16.52 -12.70
N GLY A 172 49.68 15.57 -11.81
CA GLY A 172 50.22 14.25 -12.14
C GLY A 172 51.75 14.20 -12.02
N GLU A 173 52.24 13.20 -11.31
CA GLU A 173 53.66 12.97 -11.05
C GLU A 173 53.96 11.48 -10.98
N GLU A 174 55.18 11.08 -11.33
CA GLU A 174 55.62 9.69 -11.19
C GLU A 174 56.49 9.53 -9.94
N LEU A 175 56.09 8.59 -9.08
CA LEU A 175 56.73 8.24 -7.84
C LEU A 175 57.41 6.87 -7.97
N TYR A 176 58.52 6.68 -7.27
CA TYR A 176 59.39 5.51 -7.41
C TYR A 176 59.85 4.99 -6.04
N ILE A 177 59.85 3.66 -5.88
CA ILE A 177 60.46 2.91 -4.78
C ILE A 177 61.72 2.23 -5.31
N TYR A 178 62.84 2.36 -4.62
CA TYR A 178 64.11 1.75 -4.98
C TYR A 178 64.62 0.84 -3.86
N ASP A 179 65.28 -0.26 -4.22
CA ASP A 179 66.02 -1.07 -3.27
C ASP A 179 67.31 -0.35 -2.79
N PRO A 180 68.00 -0.87 -1.76
CA PRO A 180 69.27 -0.30 -1.28
C PRO A 180 70.42 -0.30 -2.30
N ASN A 181 70.26 -0.98 -3.44
CA ASN A 181 71.22 -0.99 -4.53
C ASN A 181 70.80 -0.04 -5.69
N ALA A 182 69.74 0.75 -5.47
CA ALA A 182 69.11 1.68 -6.41
C ALA A 182 68.46 1.01 -7.65
N TYR A 183 68.02 -0.24 -7.52
CA TYR A 183 67.14 -0.90 -8.49
C TYR A 183 65.69 -0.52 -8.20
N LEU A 184 64.90 -0.28 -9.25
CA LEU A 184 63.48 0.02 -9.11
C LEU A 184 62.72 -1.20 -8.56
N ILE A 185 61.95 -0.99 -7.50
CA ILE A 185 61.02 -1.97 -6.91
C ILE A 185 59.62 -1.76 -7.51
N ASP A 186 59.04 -0.58 -7.32
CA ASP A 186 57.71 -0.20 -7.83
C ASP A 186 57.69 1.28 -8.24
N SER A 187 56.74 1.64 -9.11
CA SER A 187 56.49 3.02 -9.51
C SER A 187 55.01 3.24 -9.80
N VAL A 188 54.50 4.41 -9.40
CA VAL A 188 53.13 4.83 -9.71
C VAL A 188 53.15 6.19 -10.37
N LYS A 189 52.39 6.34 -11.46
CA LYS A 189 52.15 7.62 -12.11
C LYS A 189 50.76 8.10 -11.75
N THR A 190 50.67 9.17 -10.97
CA THR A 190 49.38 9.75 -10.58
C THR A 190 48.74 10.50 -11.75
N PRO A 191 47.40 10.49 -11.85
CA PRO A 191 46.67 11.40 -12.73
C PRO A 191 46.67 12.83 -12.16
N ILE A 192 45.97 13.75 -12.83
CA ILE A 192 45.61 15.02 -12.19
C ILE A 192 44.67 14.68 -11.03
N LEU A 193 44.99 15.14 -9.82
CA LEU A 193 44.21 14.89 -8.61
C LEU A 193 43.61 16.19 -8.09
N GLY A 194 42.33 16.14 -7.75
CA GLY A 194 41.61 17.17 -7.03
C GLY A 194 42.08 17.31 -5.57
N VAL A 195 41.51 18.30 -4.88
CA VAL A 195 41.68 18.45 -3.43
C VAL A 195 41.03 17.26 -2.73
N ASP A 196 41.74 16.66 -1.77
CA ASP A 196 41.31 15.49 -1.00
C ASP A 196 40.88 14.28 -1.85
N GLU A 197 41.32 14.22 -3.10
CA GLU A 197 41.20 13.05 -3.98
C GLU A 197 42.49 12.24 -3.91
N SER A 198 42.39 10.95 -3.60
CA SER A 198 43.52 10.02 -3.63
C SER A 198 43.53 9.20 -4.91
N TYR A 199 44.72 8.79 -5.34
CA TYR A 199 44.91 7.72 -6.31
C TYR A 199 45.22 6.45 -5.53
N ALA A 200 44.32 5.48 -5.57
CA ALA A 200 44.37 4.30 -4.72
C ALA A 200 44.44 3.02 -5.55
N ARG A 201 45.25 2.06 -5.07
CA ARG A 201 45.33 0.69 -5.59
C ARG A 201 44.20 -0.12 -4.97
N LEU A 202 43.24 -0.55 -5.79
CA LEU A 202 42.09 -1.35 -5.38
C LEU A 202 42.50 -2.81 -5.07
N PRO A 203 41.66 -3.59 -4.36
CA PRO A 203 41.98 -4.99 -4.01
C PRO A 203 42.23 -5.91 -5.21
N ASP A 204 41.68 -5.58 -6.38
CA ASP A 204 41.93 -6.32 -7.63
C ASP A 204 43.28 -5.95 -8.30
N GLY A 205 44.06 -5.07 -7.67
CA GLY A 205 45.36 -4.58 -8.13
C GLY A 205 45.30 -3.44 -9.14
N SER A 206 44.09 -3.02 -9.57
CA SER A 206 43.91 -1.86 -10.44
C SER A 206 44.05 -0.54 -9.67
N TRP A 207 44.23 0.57 -10.39
CA TRP A 207 44.31 1.89 -9.79
C TRP A 207 43.12 2.75 -10.21
N GLY A 208 42.56 3.51 -9.28
CA GLY A 208 41.47 4.46 -9.52
C GLY A 208 41.65 5.72 -8.68
N THR A 209 40.99 6.81 -9.09
CA THR A 209 40.83 7.97 -8.21
C THR A 209 39.62 7.77 -7.31
N THR A 210 39.71 8.22 -6.07
CA THR A 210 38.63 8.12 -5.08
C THR A 210 38.67 9.28 -4.11
N ASN A 211 37.50 9.65 -3.59
CA ASN A 211 37.37 10.56 -2.45
C ASN A 211 37.22 9.78 -1.13
N GLU A 212 37.11 8.44 -1.19
CA GLU A 212 37.13 7.54 -0.04
C GLU A 212 38.58 7.18 0.33
N TYR A 213 39.37 8.18 0.73
CA TYR A 213 40.77 7.94 1.12
C TYR A 213 40.86 7.13 2.42
N SER A 214 41.89 6.29 2.55
CA SER A 214 41.99 5.33 3.66
C SER A 214 43.41 5.19 4.20
N PRO A 215 44.11 6.29 4.56
CA PRO A 215 45.50 6.21 4.98
C PRO A 215 45.67 5.34 6.23
N GLY A 216 46.49 4.30 6.11
CA GLY A 216 46.77 3.29 7.13
C GLY A 216 45.86 2.06 7.06
N TYR A 217 44.84 2.08 6.20
CA TYR A 217 43.79 1.06 6.09
C TYR A 217 43.75 0.49 4.66
N GLU A 218 42.93 -0.54 4.44
CA GLU A 218 42.75 -1.10 3.11
C GLU A 218 41.92 -0.16 2.22
N ASN A 219 42.34 0.02 0.95
CA ASN A 219 41.68 0.89 -0.05
C ASN A 219 40.31 0.36 -0.51
N THR A 220 39.38 0.29 0.42
CA THR A 220 38.01 -0.17 0.29
C THR A 220 37.10 0.79 1.04
N THR A 221 35.81 0.79 0.71
CA THR A 221 34.81 1.56 1.47
C THR A 221 34.83 1.19 2.97
N SER A 222 35.07 -0.06 3.33
CA SER A 222 35.23 -0.49 4.72
C SER A 222 36.47 0.11 5.38
N GLY A 223 37.62 0.11 4.71
CA GLY A 223 38.82 0.75 5.25
C GLY A 223 38.71 2.28 5.34
N HIS A 224 38.00 2.92 4.42
CA HIS A 224 37.63 4.34 4.55
C HIS A 224 36.75 4.57 5.79
N GLN A 225 35.75 3.72 6.02
CA GLN A 225 34.91 3.80 7.22
C GLN A 225 35.71 3.58 8.51
N GLU A 226 36.64 2.64 8.54
CA GLU A 226 37.52 2.39 9.68
C GLU A 226 38.46 3.57 9.95
N TYR A 227 39.08 4.13 8.91
CA TYR A 227 39.87 5.35 9.00
C TYR A 227 39.04 6.51 9.57
N ARG A 228 37.86 6.74 8.99
CA ARG A 228 36.92 7.79 9.42
C ARG A 228 36.50 7.61 10.88
N ALA A 229 36.21 6.38 11.30
CA ALA A 229 35.85 6.05 12.68
C ALA A 229 37.02 6.29 13.64
N ALA A 230 38.26 5.98 13.24
CA ALA A 230 39.45 6.20 14.07
C ALA A 230 39.82 7.68 14.24
N THR A 231 39.37 8.56 13.32
CA THR A 231 39.59 10.03 13.39
C THR A 231 38.50 10.81 14.14
N LEU A 232 37.42 10.16 14.59
CA LEU A 232 36.36 10.79 15.38
C LEU A 232 36.85 11.00 16.84
N VAL A 233 36.87 12.23 17.35
CA VAL A 233 37.21 12.49 18.76
C VAL A 233 35.93 12.37 19.58
N THR A 234 35.45 11.15 19.83
CA THR A 234 34.31 10.95 20.73
C THR A 234 34.73 11.12 22.18
N ASP A 235 34.25 12.17 22.83
CA ASP A 235 33.98 12.11 24.28
C ASP A 235 32.48 12.26 24.59
N GLY A 236 31.60 12.30 23.56
CA GLY A 236 30.14 12.31 23.69
C GLY A 236 29.56 13.48 24.47
N ALA A 237 30.37 14.41 24.99
CA ALA A 237 29.96 15.43 25.93
C ALA A 237 29.02 16.48 25.31
N VAL A 238 29.27 16.85 24.04
CA VAL A 238 28.37 17.65 23.20
C VAL A 238 28.11 16.90 21.92
N ILE A 239 26.84 16.75 21.56
CA ILE A 239 26.39 16.06 20.35
C ILE A 239 25.41 16.93 19.57
N ILE A 240 25.28 16.69 18.27
CA ILE A 240 24.17 17.18 17.46
C ILE A 240 22.94 16.36 17.83
N ASN A 241 21.89 17.00 18.35
CA ASN A 241 20.71 16.35 18.90
C ASN A 241 19.58 16.24 17.89
N GLU A 242 19.29 17.35 17.20
CA GLU A 242 18.15 17.49 16.31
C GLU A 242 18.46 18.54 15.25
N VAL A 243 18.03 18.29 14.01
CA VAL A 243 18.25 19.19 12.87
C VAL A 243 16.96 19.33 12.07
N CYS A 244 16.54 20.56 11.79
CA CYS A 244 15.37 20.83 10.95
C CYS A 244 15.78 21.71 9.76
N PRO A 245 15.92 21.13 8.56
CA PRO A 245 16.44 21.85 7.39
C PRO A 245 15.39 22.71 6.67
N ASP A 246 14.10 22.43 6.83
CA ASP A 246 13.03 23.19 6.15
C ASP A 246 11.78 23.40 7.05
N PRO A 247 11.91 24.14 8.16
CA PRO A 247 10.80 24.37 9.09
C PRO A 247 9.76 25.35 8.53
N LEU A 248 8.48 25.04 8.72
CA LEU A 248 7.33 25.90 8.40
C LEU A 248 6.62 26.41 9.66
N THR A 249 6.87 25.75 10.80
CA THR A 249 6.35 26.07 12.13
C THR A 249 7.50 26.08 13.16
N GLY A 250 7.28 26.71 14.31
CA GLY A 250 8.31 26.77 15.37
C GLY A 250 8.59 28.18 15.87
N TYR A 251 9.76 28.33 16.46
CA TYR A 251 10.29 29.63 16.85
C TYR A 251 10.67 30.45 15.61
N THR A 252 10.55 31.77 15.72
CA THR A 252 10.97 32.69 14.67
C THR A 252 12.19 33.47 15.11
N ASP A 253 12.95 33.98 14.14
CA ASP A 253 13.95 35.00 14.37
C ASP A 253 13.32 36.34 14.83
N ALA A 254 14.17 37.33 15.11
CA ALA A 254 13.72 38.66 15.51
C ALA A 254 12.89 39.40 14.44
N SER A 255 12.93 38.95 13.18
CA SER A 255 12.16 39.48 12.06
C SER A 255 10.84 38.72 11.84
N GLY A 256 10.57 37.67 12.62
CA GLY A 256 9.36 36.85 12.51
C GLY A 256 9.46 35.74 11.45
N ASN A 257 10.65 35.45 10.92
CA ASN A 257 10.86 34.37 9.95
C ASN A 257 11.14 33.05 10.66
N VAL A 258 10.59 31.97 10.12
CA VAL A 258 10.99 30.61 10.50
C VAL A 258 12.32 30.29 9.80
N CYS A 259 13.30 29.83 10.56
CA CYS A 259 14.65 29.54 10.07
C CYS A 259 14.95 28.06 10.25
N ASP A 260 15.65 27.46 9.30
CA ASP A 260 16.34 26.18 9.48
C ASP A 260 17.27 26.22 10.68
N TRP A 261 17.47 25.09 11.34
CA TRP A 261 18.19 25.07 12.61
C TRP A 261 18.87 23.75 12.92
N VAL A 262 19.92 23.86 13.74
CA VAL A 262 20.65 22.74 14.36
C VAL A 262 20.58 22.92 15.86
N GLU A 263 20.33 21.84 16.58
CA GLU A 263 20.37 21.80 18.04
C GLU A 263 21.50 20.89 18.53
N LEU A 264 22.22 21.38 19.53
CA LEU A 264 23.21 20.60 20.29
C LEU A 264 22.66 20.20 21.65
N TYR A 265 23.10 19.05 22.15
CA TYR A 265 22.78 18.55 23.50
C TYR A 265 24.05 18.26 24.30
N ASN A 266 24.04 18.67 25.56
CA ASN A 266 25.09 18.35 26.53
C ASN A 266 24.72 17.06 27.29
N THR A 267 25.45 15.97 27.06
CA THR A 267 25.18 14.66 27.68
C THR A 267 25.69 14.56 29.13
N THR A 268 26.40 15.58 29.61
CA THR A 268 27.12 15.54 30.88
C THR A 268 26.38 16.26 32.00
N ASN A 269 26.83 16.00 33.24
CA ASN A 269 26.38 16.69 34.43
C ASN A 269 27.11 18.03 34.68
N GLN A 270 27.93 18.51 33.74
CA GLN A 270 28.72 19.73 33.88
C GLN A 270 28.32 20.75 32.83
N VAL A 271 28.49 22.05 33.13
CA VAL A 271 28.36 23.11 32.12
C VAL A 271 29.48 22.92 31.10
N ILE A 272 29.14 22.94 29.81
CA ILE A 272 30.13 22.89 28.73
C ILE A 272 30.23 24.27 28.10
N SER A 273 31.45 24.78 28.00
CA SER A 273 31.74 25.94 27.15
C SER A 273 31.87 25.48 25.70
N LEU A 274 31.22 26.20 24.79
CA LEU A 274 31.36 26.06 23.35
C LEU A 274 32.45 26.99 22.79
N ASP A 275 33.22 27.64 23.67
CA ASP A 275 34.37 28.43 23.24
C ASP A 275 35.30 27.58 22.37
N ASN A 276 35.57 28.09 21.17
CA ASN A 276 36.40 27.45 20.15
C ASN A 276 35.80 26.21 19.46
N TYR A 277 34.52 25.89 19.66
CA TYR A 277 33.82 24.94 18.78
C TYR A 277 33.44 25.63 17.45
N ALA A 278 33.11 24.82 16.45
CA ALA A 278 32.58 25.31 15.18
C ALA A 278 31.52 24.36 14.61
N LEU A 279 30.60 24.93 13.83
CA LEU A 279 29.54 24.24 13.09
C LEU A 279 29.71 24.50 11.58
N SER A 280 29.33 23.53 10.75
CA SER A 280 29.40 23.64 9.29
C SER A 280 28.40 22.68 8.63
N ASP A 281 27.85 23.09 7.48
CA ASP A 281 27.13 22.25 6.49
C ASP A 281 28.09 21.59 5.47
N ASN A 282 29.39 21.77 5.65
CA ASN A 282 30.39 21.33 4.70
C ASN A 282 31.58 20.71 5.42
N GLU A 283 31.67 19.37 5.34
CA GLU A 283 32.75 18.62 6.00
C GLU A 283 34.16 19.07 5.59
N SER A 284 34.33 19.64 4.38
CA SER A 284 35.63 20.16 3.93
C SER A 284 36.02 21.49 4.59
N LYS A 285 35.09 22.11 5.32
CA LYS A 285 35.24 23.38 6.04
C LYS A 285 34.74 23.24 7.49
N PRO A 286 35.31 22.33 8.31
CA PRO A 286 34.79 22.04 9.65
C PRO A 286 34.75 23.26 10.58
N LEU A 287 35.49 24.33 10.26
CA LEU A 287 35.58 25.58 11.01
C LEU A 287 34.77 26.73 10.38
N GLN A 288 33.76 26.45 9.54
CA GLN A 288 33.02 27.44 8.74
C GLN A 288 32.32 28.53 9.58
N TRP A 289 31.64 28.13 10.65
CA TRP A 289 31.00 29.05 11.58
C TRP A 289 31.44 28.74 13.01
N ARG A 290 31.89 29.74 13.75
CA ARG A 290 32.35 29.56 15.14
C ARG A 290 31.27 30.03 16.11
N PHE A 291 31.11 29.29 17.20
CA PHE A 291 30.19 29.69 18.27
C PHE A 291 30.60 31.05 18.87
N PRO A 292 29.64 31.89 19.29
CA PRO A 292 29.93 33.15 19.97
C PRO A 292 30.78 32.96 21.23
N GLU A 293 31.66 33.92 21.52
CA GLU A 293 32.48 33.90 22.74
C GLU A 293 31.60 33.90 23.99
N GLY A 294 31.88 32.98 24.93
CA GLY A 294 31.11 32.80 26.15
C GLY A 294 29.86 31.93 25.99
N ALA A 295 29.62 31.33 24.82
CA ALA A 295 28.52 30.38 24.63
C ALA A 295 28.71 29.15 25.52
N THR A 296 27.66 28.76 26.25
CA THR A 296 27.68 27.58 27.14
C THR A 296 26.41 26.77 27.01
N ILE A 297 26.51 25.45 27.23
CA ILE A 297 25.36 24.55 27.39
C ILE A 297 25.33 24.06 28.83
N GLN A 298 24.21 24.27 29.51
CA GLN A 298 24.01 23.77 30.88
C GLN A 298 24.03 22.23 30.91
N PRO A 299 24.26 21.59 32.07
CA PRO A 299 24.13 20.13 32.22
C PRO A 299 22.79 19.63 31.67
N HIS A 300 22.81 18.63 30.78
CA HIS A 300 21.60 18.12 30.11
C HIS A 300 20.76 19.20 29.40
N GLY A 301 21.39 20.33 29.04
CA GLY A 301 20.78 21.43 28.32
C GLY A 301 20.90 21.31 26.80
N TYR A 302 20.13 22.14 26.12
CA TYR A 302 20.08 22.24 24.66
C TYR A 302 20.61 23.59 24.19
N TYR A 303 21.19 23.65 22.99
CA TYR A 303 21.67 24.89 22.39
C TYR A 303 21.27 24.95 20.92
N LEU A 304 20.38 25.89 20.58
CA LEU A 304 19.83 26.07 19.25
C LEU A 304 20.68 27.04 18.42
N VAL A 305 20.86 26.75 17.13
CA VAL A 305 21.53 27.61 16.15
C VAL A 305 20.64 27.71 14.91
N TYR A 306 20.26 28.93 14.51
CA TYR A 306 19.57 29.15 13.23
C TYR A 306 20.58 29.11 12.08
N CYS A 307 20.21 28.54 10.94
CA CYS A 307 21.06 28.35 9.77
C CYS A 307 20.54 29.17 8.58
N ASN A 308 20.21 30.44 8.76
CA ASN A 308 19.56 31.22 7.69
C ASN A 308 20.55 31.87 6.70
N GLY A 309 21.85 31.58 6.79
CA GLY A 309 22.89 32.19 5.96
C GLY A 309 23.19 33.65 6.30
N ASP A 310 22.79 34.13 7.47
CA ASP A 310 23.04 35.51 7.89
C ASP A 310 24.49 35.70 8.35
N GLU A 311 25.18 36.67 7.76
CA GLU A 311 26.56 37.02 8.10
C GLU A 311 26.65 38.08 9.20
N THR A 312 25.52 38.58 9.72
CA THR A 312 25.52 39.56 10.79
C THR A 312 25.95 38.94 12.11
N PRO A 313 27.02 39.46 12.76
CA PRO A 313 27.44 38.95 14.06
C PRO A 313 26.33 39.15 15.09
N ASN A 314 25.93 38.07 15.77
CA ASN A 314 24.96 38.17 16.85
C ASN A 314 25.57 38.97 18.02
N THR A 315 25.14 40.22 18.21
CA THR A 315 25.63 41.10 19.27
C THR A 315 24.87 40.96 20.59
N ASP A 316 23.75 40.23 20.59
CA ASP A 316 22.98 39.95 21.81
C ASP A 316 23.35 38.55 22.34
N PRO A 317 23.99 38.44 23.51
CA PRO A 317 24.34 37.14 24.09
C PRO A 317 23.13 36.27 24.46
N ASN A 318 21.90 36.81 24.45
CA ASN A 318 20.67 36.08 24.76
C ASN A 318 19.85 35.68 23.52
N ALA A 319 20.21 36.14 22.33
CA ALA A 319 19.51 35.78 21.10
C ALA A 319 20.02 34.44 20.56
N VAL A 320 19.15 33.67 19.88
CA VAL A 320 19.55 32.47 19.15
C VAL A 320 20.55 32.89 18.06
N PRO A 321 21.77 32.32 18.03
CA PRO A 321 22.77 32.71 17.05
C PRO A 321 22.44 32.20 15.65
N HIS A 322 22.92 32.95 14.65
CA HIS A 322 22.74 32.65 13.23
C HIS A 322 24.06 32.17 12.63
N ALA A 323 24.05 30.98 12.04
CA ALA A 323 25.11 30.44 11.22
C ALA A 323 25.08 31.05 9.81
N ASN A 324 26.26 31.22 9.23
CA ASN A 324 26.47 31.84 7.91
C ASN A 324 26.26 30.88 6.73
N PHE A 325 25.50 29.81 6.93
CA PHE A 325 25.14 28.81 5.92
C PHE A 325 23.69 28.38 6.09
N ARG A 326 23.16 27.65 5.09
CA ARG A 326 21.80 27.10 5.03
C ARG A 326 21.83 25.60 4.87
N LEU A 327 20.86 24.93 5.44
CA LEU A 327 20.72 23.49 5.34
C LEU A 327 19.92 23.08 4.09
N SER A 328 20.28 21.94 3.52
CA SER A 328 19.50 21.26 2.48
C SER A 328 18.73 20.07 3.05
N ALA A 329 17.43 20.00 2.76
CA ALA A 329 16.59 18.86 3.14
C ALA A 329 16.81 17.62 2.25
N GLU A 330 17.29 17.80 1.01
CA GLU A 330 17.51 16.70 0.05
C GLU A 330 18.77 15.88 0.40
N HIS A 331 19.89 16.57 0.63
CA HIS A 331 21.17 15.99 1.03
C HIS A 331 22.07 17.05 1.65
N ASP A 332 22.54 16.85 2.90
CA ASP A 332 23.47 17.75 3.56
C ASP A 332 24.29 17.04 4.67
N ASN A 333 25.43 17.62 5.08
CA ASN A 333 26.22 17.12 6.20
C ASN A 333 26.47 18.21 7.24
N VAL A 334 25.83 18.07 8.40
CA VAL A 334 26.08 18.95 9.54
C VAL A 334 27.21 18.36 10.38
N VAL A 335 28.28 19.13 10.57
CA VAL A 335 29.42 18.74 11.41
C VAL A 335 29.67 19.72 12.53
N LEU A 336 29.94 19.15 13.71
CA LEU A 336 30.44 19.85 14.88
C LEU A 336 31.94 19.54 15.02
N SER A 337 32.77 20.57 15.17
CA SER A 337 34.23 20.40 15.31
C SER A 337 34.83 21.23 16.44
N ASP A 338 36.02 20.83 16.88
CA ASP A 338 36.78 21.56 17.90
C ASP A 338 37.63 22.70 17.33
N SER A 339 38.39 23.37 18.20
CA SER A 339 39.26 24.50 17.84
C SER A 339 40.28 24.24 16.73
N ARG A 340 40.62 22.96 16.50
CA ARG A 340 41.61 22.50 15.51
C ARG A 340 40.94 21.92 14.27
N GLY A 341 39.61 21.96 14.18
CA GLY A 341 38.83 21.39 13.09
C GLY A 341 38.69 19.87 13.17
N ARG A 342 38.98 19.25 14.31
CA ARG A 342 38.74 17.81 14.52
C ARG A 342 37.25 17.59 14.75
N LEU A 343 36.67 16.61 14.08
CA LEU A 343 35.24 16.29 14.20
C LEU A 343 34.90 15.79 15.61
N VAL A 344 33.88 16.42 16.20
CA VAL A 344 33.28 16.07 17.49
C VAL A 344 32.03 15.23 17.27
N ASP A 345 31.13 15.66 16.38
CA ASP A 345 29.93 14.92 15.98
C ASP A 345 29.52 15.27 14.55
N ARG A 346 28.68 14.43 13.94
CA ARG A 346 28.24 14.56 12.55
C ARG A 346 26.85 13.96 12.37
N VAL A 347 26.05 14.59 11.50
CA VAL A 347 24.82 14.01 10.96
C VAL A 347 24.71 14.28 9.46
N THR A 348 24.31 13.26 8.70
CA THR A 348 23.95 13.38 7.29
C THR A 348 22.44 13.45 7.18
N LEU A 349 21.93 14.48 6.51
CA LEU A 349 20.52 14.67 6.20
C LEU A 349 20.26 14.09 4.81
N ASP A 350 19.23 13.26 4.65
CA ASP A 350 18.82 12.68 3.37
C ASP A 350 17.29 12.68 3.29
N ASN A 351 16.73 13.46 2.36
CA ASN A 351 15.29 13.57 2.09
C ASN A 351 14.41 13.79 3.36
N VAL A 352 14.77 14.78 4.17
CA VAL A 352 13.95 15.19 5.33
C VAL A 352 12.70 15.94 4.83
N PRO A 353 11.47 15.54 5.16
CA PRO A 353 10.27 16.24 4.72
C PRO A 353 10.18 17.68 5.23
N GLU A 354 9.43 18.54 4.53
CA GLU A 354 9.08 19.89 5.01
C GLU A 354 8.50 19.83 6.43
N ASP A 355 8.91 20.77 7.29
CA ASP A 355 8.50 20.91 8.69
C ASP A 355 8.81 19.71 9.61
N ALA A 356 9.58 18.73 9.10
CA ALA A 356 10.10 17.60 9.86
C ALA A 356 11.55 17.85 10.28
N SER A 357 11.93 17.24 11.40
CA SER A 357 13.32 17.23 11.87
C SER A 357 13.91 15.82 11.82
N TYR A 358 15.24 15.76 11.77
CA TYR A 358 16.01 14.55 11.96
C TYR A 358 16.60 14.59 13.37
N ALA A 359 16.06 13.75 14.24
CA ALA A 359 16.23 13.84 15.69
C ALA A 359 16.81 12.53 16.25
N ARG A 360 17.73 12.61 17.21
CA ARG A 360 18.18 11.43 17.96
C ARG A 360 17.08 10.94 18.88
N ASN A 361 16.72 9.67 18.79
CA ASN A 361 15.84 9.01 19.75
C ASN A 361 16.58 8.64 21.06
N GLU A 362 15.89 8.02 22.02
CA GLU A 362 16.46 7.62 23.31
C GLU A 362 17.66 6.66 23.21
N ASN A 363 17.81 5.94 22.09
CA ASN A 363 18.94 5.05 21.82
C ASN A 363 20.11 5.77 21.10
N GLY A 364 20.00 7.09 20.89
CA GLY A 364 21.00 7.90 20.19
C GLY A 364 20.97 7.78 18.65
N VAL A 365 19.98 7.08 18.09
CA VAL A 365 19.83 6.86 16.65
C VAL A 365 18.98 7.98 16.06
N PHE A 366 19.42 8.57 14.94
CA PHE A 366 18.63 9.58 14.24
C PHE A 366 17.41 8.96 13.53
N ILE A 367 16.26 9.61 13.69
CA ILE A 367 15.00 9.28 13.02
C ILE A 367 14.35 10.56 12.51
N ILE A 368 13.59 10.45 11.42
CA ILE A 368 12.75 11.56 10.95
C ILE A 368 11.51 11.63 11.84
N THR A 369 11.18 12.82 12.34
CA THR A 369 9.97 13.09 13.13
C THR A 369 9.23 14.31 12.58
N GLN A 370 7.89 14.23 12.57
CA GLN A 370 6.99 15.33 12.16
C GLN A 370 6.66 16.29 13.33
N ASN A 371 7.13 15.94 14.53
CA ASN A 371 6.96 16.73 15.75
C ASN A 371 8.34 17.20 16.23
N PRO A 372 8.92 18.24 15.60
CA PRO A 372 10.21 18.77 16.02
C PRO A 372 10.16 19.32 17.45
N THR A 373 11.26 19.22 18.19
CA THR A 373 11.33 19.53 19.64
C THR A 373 12.43 20.54 20.01
N PRO A 374 12.55 21.69 19.31
CA PRO A 374 13.61 22.65 19.62
C PRO A 374 13.55 23.13 21.07
N GLY A 375 14.67 23.00 21.78
CA GLY A 375 14.87 23.35 23.19
C GLY A 375 14.32 22.31 24.19
N LEU A 376 13.88 21.15 23.71
CA LEU A 376 13.19 20.12 24.51
C LEU A 376 13.75 18.73 24.21
N PRO A 377 13.54 17.74 25.10
CA PRO A 377 13.90 16.35 24.80
C PRO A 377 13.13 15.81 23.59
N ASN A 378 13.78 15.00 22.76
CA ASN A 378 13.19 14.31 21.61
C ASN A 378 12.30 13.12 22.03
N THR A 379 11.36 13.37 22.95
CA THR A 379 10.42 12.39 23.51
C THR A 379 8.98 12.82 23.23
N GLN A 380 8.01 11.93 23.48
CA GLN A 380 6.60 12.25 23.35
C GLN A 380 6.18 13.40 24.28
N GLU A 381 6.76 13.48 25.48
CA GLU A 381 6.54 14.58 26.43
C GLU A 381 7.10 15.90 25.88
N GLY A 382 8.29 15.88 25.28
CA GLY A 382 8.88 17.05 24.62
C GLY A 382 8.01 17.55 23.48
N ALA A 383 7.54 16.64 22.61
CA ALA A 383 6.61 16.98 21.53
C ALA A 383 5.28 17.56 22.06
N SER A 384 4.72 16.97 23.12
CA SER A 384 3.48 17.44 23.76
C SER A 384 3.61 18.86 24.36
N ARG A 385 4.79 19.15 24.90
CA ARG A 385 5.12 20.49 25.40
C ARG A 385 5.37 21.47 24.27
N MET A 386 6.05 21.06 23.19
CA MET A 386 6.27 21.90 22.02
C MET A 386 4.95 22.30 21.35
N ASP A 387 4.02 21.38 21.21
CA ASP A 387 2.64 21.63 20.77
C ASP A 387 1.95 22.73 21.63
N SER A 388 2.13 22.68 22.94
CA SER A 388 1.59 23.70 23.86
C SER A 388 2.27 25.06 23.71
N ILE A 389 3.57 25.09 23.41
CA ILE A 389 4.33 26.30 23.10
C ILE A 389 3.85 26.90 21.77
N LEU A 390 3.70 26.09 20.71
CA LEU A 390 3.20 26.57 19.41
C LEU A 390 1.83 27.23 19.54
N ARG A 391 0.91 26.64 20.32
CA ARG A 391 -0.39 27.27 20.60
C ARG A 391 -0.26 28.59 21.35
N SER A 392 0.70 28.71 22.27
CA SER A 392 0.92 29.97 23.00
C SER A 392 1.48 31.08 22.11
N LEU A 393 2.16 30.72 21.01
CA LEU A 393 2.66 31.65 20.00
C LEU A 393 1.60 32.05 18.97
N ASN A 394 0.45 31.36 18.92
CA ASN A 394 -0.63 31.69 18.00
C ASN A 394 -1.35 32.98 18.47
N PRO A 395 -1.24 34.10 17.71
CA PRO A 395 -1.76 35.40 18.14
C PRO A 395 -3.29 35.48 18.15
N THR A 396 -3.98 34.55 17.48
CA THR A 396 -5.44 34.54 17.39
C THR A 396 -6.11 33.78 18.53
N GLY A 397 -5.37 32.84 19.16
CA GLY A 397 -5.94 31.87 20.10
C GLY A 397 -6.89 30.85 19.46
N VAL A 398 -6.98 30.76 18.12
CA VAL A 398 -7.81 29.77 17.42
C VAL A 398 -6.95 28.58 17.01
N TYR A 399 -7.30 27.38 17.49
CA TYR A 399 -6.55 26.15 17.21
C TYR A 399 -7.48 24.94 17.10
N VAL A 400 -6.96 23.84 16.55
CA VAL A 400 -7.68 22.57 16.36
C VAL A 400 -7.85 21.85 17.70
N THR A 401 -9.05 21.40 18.05
CA THR A 401 -9.30 20.69 19.31
C THR A 401 -9.56 19.21 19.13
N GLU A 402 -10.25 18.82 18.07
CA GLU A 402 -10.69 17.43 17.89
C GLU A 402 -10.81 17.11 16.40
N VAL A 403 -10.41 15.89 16.03
CA VAL A 403 -10.40 15.41 14.65
C VAL A 403 -10.97 14.00 14.61
N MET A 404 -11.90 13.72 13.71
CA MET A 404 -12.39 12.39 13.42
C MET A 404 -12.16 12.09 11.94
N ALA A 405 -11.18 11.25 11.63
CA ALA A 405 -10.80 10.92 10.26
C ALA A 405 -11.60 9.75 9.65
N SER A 406 -12.51 9.14 10.41
CA SER A 406 -13.45 8.15 9.89
C SER A 406 -14.69 8.06 10.76
N ASN A 407 -15.84 8.43 10.21
CA ASN A 407 -17.11 8.49 10.93
C ASN A 407 -18.17 7.62 10.24
N ASP A 408 -18.65 6.57 10.91
CA ASP A 408 -19.73 5.69 10.39
C ASP A 408 -21.02 5.85 11.18
N THR A 409 -20.94 6.14 12.49
CA THR A 409 -22.11 6.23 13.38
C THR A 409 -22.01 7.25 14.51
N ALA A 410 -20.87 7.90 14.73
CA ALA A 410 -20.63 8.70 15.92
C ALA A 410 -21.34 10.07 15.88
N VAL A 411 -21.02 10.90 14.88
CA VAL A 411 -21.52 12.28 14.79
C VAL A 411 -22.18 12.50 13.43
N LYS A 412 -23.43 12.97 13.39
CA LYS A 412 -24.13 13.20 12.12
C LYS A 412 -24.02 14.67 11.71
N ALA A 413 -23.66 14.93 10.45
CA ALA A 413 -23.65 16.30 9.92
C ALA A 413 -25.07 16.89 9.85
N PRO A 414 -25.26 18.22 9.99
CA PRO A 414 -26.56 18.88 9.87
C PRO A 414 -27.24 18.62 8.51
N SER A 415 -26.47 18.69 7.42
CA SER A 415 -26.85 18.28 6.06
C SER A 415 -27.23 16.81 5.91
N GLY A 416 -26.83 15.96 6.87
CA GLY A 416 -27.08 14.52 6.91
C GLY A 416 -25.82 13.69 6.65
N GLY A 417 -25.89 12.39 6.97
CA GLY A 417 -24.74 11.47 6.83
C GLY A 417 -23.71 11.54 7.96
N TYR A 418 -22.74 10.64 7.90
CA TYR A 418 -21.60 10.56 8.82
C TYR A 418 -20.35 10.84 8.00
N THR A 419 -19.70 11.97 8.30
CA THR A 419 -18.56 12.50 7.55
C THR A 419 -17.39 12.72 8.50
N ASP A 420 -16.18 12.70 7.95
CA ASP A 420 -14.99 13.08 8.70
C ASP A 420 -15.12 14.54 9.10
N TRP A 421 -14.49 14.96 10.19
CA TRP A 421 -14.58 16.35 10.63
C TRP A 421 -13.41 16.79 11.47
N VAL A 422 -13.24 18.10 11.51
CA VAL A 422 -12.27 18.82 12.33
C VAL A 422 -13.02 19.84 13.16
N GLU A 423 -12.64 20.01 14.41
CA GLU A 423 -13.13 21.07 15.27
C GLU A 423 -12.01 22.05 15.62
N ILE A 424 -12.36 23.34 15.61
CA ILE A 424 -11.51 24.41 16.11
C ILE A 424 -12.17 25.10 17.31
N TYR A 425 -11.34 25.68 18.17
CA TYR A 425 -11.75 26.41 19.37
C TYR A 425 -11.06 27.77 19.45
N ASN A 426 -11.80 28.78 19.89
CA ASN A 426 -11.26 30.10 20.18
C ASN A 426 -11.00 30.27 21.69
N SER A 427 -9.73 30.19 22.10
CA SER A 427 -9.33 30.42 23.49
C SER A 427 -9.08 31.88 23.86
N SER A 428 -9.22 32.80 22.90
CA SER A 428 -9.06 34.23 23.17
C SER A 428 -10.31 34.81 23.85
N ASN A 429 -10.22 36.08 24.27
CA ASN A 429 -11.36 36.81 24.82
C ASN A 429 -12.07 37.69 23.78
N GLN A 430 -11.69 37.60 22.49
CA GLN A 430 -12.29 38.36 21.39
C GLN A 430 -12.87 37.43 20.32
N ALA A 431 -13.87 37.93 19.59
CA ALA A 431 -14.33 37.23 18.38
C ALA A 431 -13.26 37.33 17.29
N VAL A 432 -13.02 36.24 16.58
CA VAL A 432 -12.04 36.16 15.48
C VAL A 432 -12.79 35.99 14.16
N ASP A 433 -12.51 36.88 13.21
CA ASP A 433 -12.97 36.74 11.82
C ASP A 433 -12.05 35.75 11.09
N LEU A 434 -12.62 34.63 10.67
CA LEU A 434 -11.94 33.55 9.96
C LEU A 434 -12.04 33.71 8.44
N SER A 435 -12.64 34.78 7.92
CA SER A 435 -12.80 34.98 6.47
C SER A 435 -11.46 34.87 5.73
N GLY A 436 -11.36 33.88 4.83
CA GLY A 436 -10.14 33.64 4.05
C GLY A 436 -9.01 32.92 4.79
N TYR A 437 -9.18 32.52 6.06
CA TYR A 437 -8.26 31.57 6.70
C TYR A 437 -8.25 30.25 5.93
N GLY A 438 -7.19 29.46 6.08
CA GLY A 438 -7.04 28.16 5.42
C GLY A 438 -7.13 26.97 6.37
N LEU A 439 -7.72 25.88 5.90
CA LEU A 439 -7.61 24.55 6.51
C LEU A 439 -7.09 23.58 5.44
N SER A 440 -6.15 22.69 5.78
CA SER A 440 -5.54 21.76 4.84
C SER A 440 -5.07 20.48 5.51
N ASP A 441 -5.17 19.36 4.80
CA ASP A 441 -4.55 18.05 5.09
C ASP A 441 -3.10 17.95 4.57
N ASN A 442 -2.56 19.05 4.03
CA ASN A 442 -1.23 19.13 3.44
C ASN A 442 -0.56 20.44 3.85
N ILE A 443 0.56 20.32 4.57
CA ILE A 443 1.31 21.43 5.13
C ILE A 443 1.90 22.37 4.07
N GLY A 444 2.48 21.83 2.99
CA GLY A 444 2.99 22.60 1.84
C GLY A 444 1.89 23.31 1.03
N ARG A 445 0.61 23.07 1.34
CA ARG A 445 -0.55 23.78 0.79
C ARG A 445 -1.51 24.24 1.89
N ALA A 446 -1.00 24.98 2.88
CA ALA A 446 -1.72 25.33 4.11
C ALA A 446 -3.11 25.99 3.95
N ARG A 447 -3.46 26.49 2.75
CA ARG A 447 -4.78 27.09 2.43
C ARG A 447 -5.56 26.34 1.33
N LYS A 448 -5.46 25.00 1.31
CA LYS A 448 -6.15 24.11 0.34
C LYS A 448 -7.66 24.34 0.29
N TRP A 449 -8.31 24.47 1.45
CA TRP A 449 -9.66 25.00 1.58
C TRP A 449 -9.64 26.29 2.36
N GLN A 450 -10.51 27.24 2.03
CA GLN A 450 -10.58 28.54 2.70
C GLN A 450 -11.95 28.73 3.34
N PHE A 451 -11.94 29.26 4.56
CA PHE A 451 -13.17 29.61 5.26
C PHE A 451 -13.97 30.66 4.46
N PRO A 452 -15.28 30.45 4.25
CA PRO A 452 -16.14 31.39 3.54
C PRO A 452 -16.15 32.78 4.17
N GLN A 453 -16.41 33.80 3.35
CA GLN A 453 -16.55 35.18 3.82
C GLN A 453 -17.67 35.31 4.86
N GLY A 454 -17.41 36.08 5.92
CA GLY A 454 -18.33 36.28 7.04
C GLY A 454 -18.30 35.16 8.09
N THR A 455 -17.33 34.26 8.05
CA THR A 455 -17.17 33.22 9.08
C THR A 455 -16.49 33.81 10.31
N THR A 456 -17.18 33.80 11.45
CA THR A 456 -16.65 34.29 12.74
C THR A 456 -16.70 33.19 13.78
N ILE A 457 -15.74 33.17 14.71
CA ILE A 457 -15.76 32.33 15.91
C ILE A 457 -15.68 33.19 17.18
N ASN A 458 -16.67 33.06 18.06
CA ASN A 458 -16.77 33.85 19.30
C ASN A 458 -15.83 33.33 20.39
N PRO A 459 -15.51 34.13 21.43
CA PRO A 459 -14.74 33.67 22.58
C PRO A 459 -15.36 32.41 23.19
N GLY A 460 -14.56 31.36 23.36
CA GLY A 460 -15.02 30.10 23.94
C GLY A 460 -15.91 29.24 23.04
N GLU A 461 -16.14 29.64 21.78
CA GLU A 461 -16.91 28.86 20.81
C GLU A 461 -16.06 27.72 20.23
N TYR A 462 -16.71 26.58 20.03
CA TYR A 462 -16.22 25.45 19.24
C TYR A 462 -16.93 25.44 17.90
N LYS A 463 -16.20 25.23 16.81
CA LYS A 463 -16.77 25.22 15.45
C LYS A 463 -16.31 23.96 14.72
N VAL A 464 -17.29 23.19 14.24
CA VAL A 464 -17.08 21.94 13.50
C VAL A 464 -17.02 22.24 12.01
N ILE A 465 -16.07 21.61 11.33
CA ILE A 465 -15.84 21.68 9.89
C ILE A 465 -15.89 20.26 9.33
N TRP A 466 -16.83 19.99 8.44
CA TRP A 466 -17.00 18.69 7.80
C TRP A 466 -15.99 18.50 6.67
N CYS A 467 -15.30 17.37 6.66
CA CYS A 467 -14.27 17.02 5.68
C CYS A 467 -14.80 15.94 4.73
N ASP A 468 -15.72 16.32 3.86
CA ASP A 468 -16.42 15.42 2.94
C ASP A 468 -16.10 15.67 1.46
N GLY A 469 -15.33 16.71 1.15
CA GLY A 469 -15.02 17.10 -0.22
C GLY A 469 -16.15 17.83 -0.95
N ASP A 470 -17.25 18.20 -0.27
CA ASP A 470 -18.40 18.87 -0.89
C ASP A 470 -18.46 20.35 -0.54
N THR A 471 -17.66 21.15 -1.26
CA THR A 471 -17.66 22.61 -1.06
C THR A 471 -18.96 23.30 -1.46
N ALA A 472 -19.88 22.62 -2.17
CA ALA A 472 -21.15 23.24 -2.57
C ALA A 472 -22.09 23.48 -1.38
N LEU A 473 -21.93 22.72 -0.30
CA LEU A 473 -22.65 22.90 0.96
C LEU A 473 -22.03 24.01 1.83
N SER A 474 -20.76 24.36 1.59
CA SER A 474 -19.99 25.20 2.49
C SER A 474 -20.41 26.68 2.46
N ASN A 475 -20.80 27.21 3.63
CA ASN A 475 -21.13 28.61 3.87
C ASN A 475 -20.79 29.00 5.32
N ALA A 476 -20.99 30.26 5.71
CA ALA A 476 -20.64 30.72 7.07
C ALA A 476 -21.41 30.02 8.21
N GLY A 477 -22.54 29.35 7.92
CA GLY A 477 -23.35 28.60 8.88
C GLY A 477 -23.04 27.10 8.95
N GLU A 478 -22.57 26.48 7.87
CA GLU A 478 -22.18 25.07 7.80
C GLU A 478 -20.95 24.93 6.90
N LEU A 479 -19.84 24.45 7.47
CA LEU A 479 -18.53 24.47 6.81
C LEU A 479 -18.17 23.09 6.27
N HIS A 480 -17.84 23.02 4.98
CA HIS A 480 -17.48 21.77 4.28
C HIS A 480 -16.20 21.96 3.47
N THR A 481 -15.17 21.15 3.72
CA THR A 481 -13.87 21.29 3.05
C THR A 481 -13.87 20.67 1.65
N SER A 482 -12.84 21.01 0.87
CA SER A 482 -12.57 20.41 -0.45
C SER A 482 -11.85 19.07 -0.39
N PHE A 483 -11.70 18.48 0.81
CA PHE A 483 -10.94 17.25 1.03
C PHE A 483 -11.59 16.35 2.09
N LYS A 484 -11.13 15.10 2.15
CA LYS A 484 -11.46 14.13 3.20
C LYS A 484 -10.20 13.79 3.96
N LEU A 485 -10.33 13.25 5.18
CA LEU A 485 -9.17 12.86 5.99
C LEU A 485 -8.83 11.38 5.76
N ARG A 486 -7.56 11.00 5.97
CA ARG A 486 -7.15 9.60 5.92
C ARG A 486 -7.23 8.95 7.30
N LYS A 487 -8.08 7.92 7.41
CA LYS A 487 -8.13 7.01 8.57
C LYS A 487 -6.74 6.48 8.98
N SER A 488 -5.90 6.11 8.01
CA SER A 488 -4.57 5.53 8.24
C SER A 488 -3.53 6.51 8.79
N GLY A 489 -3.86 7.81 8.90
CA GLY A 489 -2.93 8.83 9.32
C GLY A 489 -1.85 9.17 8.28
N GLY A 490 -0.81 9.85 8.76
CA GLY A 490 0.33 10.32 7.96
C GLY A 490 0.13 11.69 7.31
N GLU A 491 -1.02 12.32 7.51
CA GLU A 491 -1.33 13.68 7.07
C GLU A 491 -1.06 14.68 8.19
N VAL A 492 -0.68 15.90 7.83
CA VAL A 492 -0.54 17.02 8.77
C VAL A 492 -1.67 18.00 8.51
N LEU A 493 -2.61 18.06 9.45
CA LEU A 493 -3.71 19.01 9.42
C LEU A 493 -3.21 20.37 9.88
N VAL A 494 -3.41 21.41 9.08
CA VAL A 494 -2.93 22.77 9.38
C VAL A 494 -4.05 23.80 9.28
N LEU A 495 -4.04 24.73 10.23
CA LEU A 495 -4.85 25.96 10.23
C LEU A 495 -3.91 27.13 9.91
N ALA A 496 -4.23 27.91 8.89
CA ALA A 496 -3.40 29.03 8.46
C ALA A 496 -4.19 30.34 8.33
N ASP A 497 -3.48 31.46 8.51
CA ASP A 497 -4.06 32.79 8.32
C ASP A 497 -4.22 33.15 6.82
N PRO A 498 -4.84 34.29 6.48
CA PRO A 498 -5.02 34.71 5.09
C PRO A 498 -3.72 35.02 4.32
N THR A 499 -2.56 35.09 4.98
CA THR A 499 -1.24 35.23 4.32
C THR A 499 -0.62 33.88 4.00
N GLY A 500 -1.11 32.80 4.63
CA GLY A 500 -0.55 31.45 4.51
C GLY A 500 0.33 31.05 5.70
N LYS A 501 0.48 31.91 6.71
CA LYS A 501 1.21 31.57 7.93
C LYS A 501 0.44 30.52 8.71
N ILE A 502 1.09 29.42 9.06
CA ILE A 502 0.51 28.34 9.86
C ILE A 502 0.35 28.84 11.31
N LEU A 503 -0.86 28.73 11.85
CA LEU A 503 -1.24 29.14 13.20
C LEU A 503 -1.32 27.95 14.16
N ASP A 504 -1.70 26.78 13.64
CA ASP A 504 -1.73 25.52 14.37
C ASP A 504 -1.52 24.34 13.41
N LYS A 505 -0.92 23.26 13.91
CA LYS A 505 -0.76 22.01 13.19
C LYS A 505 -1.08 20.80 14.07
N VAL A 506 -1.57 19.74 13.45
CA VAL A 506 -1.83 18.45 14.09
C VAL A 506 -1.32 17.35 13.16
N VAL A 507 -0.34 16.58 13.62
CA VAL A 507 0.09 15.35 12.93
C VAL A 507 -0.93 14.27 13.22
N LEU A 508 -1.62 13.77 12.18
CA LEU A 508 -2.69 12.79 12.35
C LEU A 508 -2.11 11.36 12.37
N PRO A 509 -2.28 10.61 13.47
CA PRO A 509 -1.96 9.18 13.50
C PRO A 509 -3.06 8.37 12.78
N GLU A 510 -2.96 7.03 12.81
CA GLU A 510 -4.12 6.21 12.48
C GLU A 510 -5.24 6.48 13.50
N ILE A 511 -6.41 6.93 13.03
CA ILE A 511 -7.58 7.20 13.86
C ILE A 511 -8.66 6.18 13.51
N PRO A 512 -8.96 5.21 14.40
CA PRO A 512 -10.00 4.22 14.14
C PRO A 512 -11.36 4.84 13.89
N THR A 513 -12.22 4.13 13.16
CA THR A 513 -13.55 4.62 12.84
C THR A 513 -14.38 4.86 14.10
N ASN A 514 -15.08 5.98 14.16
CA ASN A 514 -15.86 6.48 15.30
C ASN A 514 -15.03 6.85 16.54
N VAL A 515 -13.71 6.87 16.44
CA VAL A 515 -12.80 7.41 17.46
C VAL A 515 -12.33 8.78 16.96
N SER A 516 -12.21 9.74 17.86
CA SER A 516 -11.61 11.04 17.56
C SER A 516 -10.24 11.18 18.24
N TYR A 517 -9.44 12.12 17.74
CA TYR A 517 -8.10 12.43 18.21
C TYR A 517 -7.95 13.94 18.38
N GLY A 518 -7.34 14.39 19.48
CA GLY A 518 -7.35 15.81 19.79
C GLY A 518 -6.73 16.18 21.13
N ARG A 519 -7.04 17.39 21.59
CA ARG A 519 -6.46 18.03 22.77
C ARG A 519 -7.52 18.20 23.86
N SER A 520 -7.16 18.01 25.12
CA SER A 520 -8.03 18.36 26.26
C SER A 520 -7.52 19.63 26.95
N ILE A 521 -8.41 20.59 27.22
CA ILE A 521 -8.04 21.86 27.86
C ILE A 521 -7.29 21.62 29.16
N GLY A 522 -6.15 22.30 29.33
CA GLY A 522 -5.31 22.22 30.53
C GLY A 522 -4.40 21.00 30.58
N ARG A 523 -4.32 20.20 29.51
CA ARG A 523 -3.38 19.08 29.36
C ARG A 523 -2.48 19.30 28.15
N GLU A 524 -1.23 18.90 28.29
CA GLU A 524 -0.27 18.90 27.18
C GLU A 524 -0.44 17.61 26.36
N GLY A 525 -0.26 17.72 25.04
CA GLY A 525 -0.29 16.60 24.11
C GLY A 525 -1.68 16.25 23.57
N PHE A 526 -1.70 15.16 22.82
CA PHE A 526 -2.87 14.68 22.09
C PHE A 526 -3.32 13.31 22.60
N PHE A 527 -4.63 13.07 22.50
CA PHE A 527 -5.30 11.90 23.02
C PHE A 527 -6.35 11.40 22.06
N TYR A 528 -6.68 10.11 22.18
CA TYR A 528 -7.85 9.52 21.56
C TYR A 528 -9.06 9.53 22.49
N TYR A 529 -10.26 9.61 21.89
CA TYR A 529 -11.54 9.62 22.59
C TYR A 529 -12.49 8.58 21.97
N ASP A 530 -12.99 7.67 22.81
CA ASP A 530 -14.04 6.70 22.41
C ASP A 530 -15.42 7.39 22.25
N MET A 531 -15.59 8.57 22.87
CA MET A 531 -16.78 9.41 22.76
C MET A 531 -16.40 10.79 22.23
N ALA A 532 -16.76 11.04 20.98
CA ALA A 532 -16.52 12.31 20.33
C ALA A 532 -17.41 13.45 20.88
N THR A 533 -16.89 14.68 20.85
CA THR A 533 -17.51 15.86 21.49
C THR A 533 -17.77 17.03 20.54
N ALA A 534 -17.99 16.75 19.25
CA ALA A 534 -18.26 17.76 18.22
C ALA A 534 -19.20 18.90 18.68
N GLY A 535 -18.70 20.13 18.64
CA GLY A 535 -19.34 21.37 19.07
C GLY A 535 -19.17 21.68 20.57
N ALA A 536 -18.35 20.94 21.31
CA ALA A 536 -18.20 21.07 22.75
C ALA A 536 -16.80 20.67 23.23
N GLN A 537 -16.49 20.97 24.50
CA GLN A 537 -15.20 20.64 25.09
C GLN A 537 -14.97 19.11 25.20
N ASN A 538 -13.80 18.68 24.77
CA ASN A 538 -13.32 17.30 24.91
C ASN A 538 -13.31 16.80 26.36
N GLY A 539 -13.65 15.52 26.52
CA GLY A 539 -13.61 14.82 27.80
C GLY A 539 -12.18 14.61 28.35
N ASN A 540 -12.12 14.10 29.58
CA ASN A 540 -10.87 13.66 30.21
C ASN A 540 -10.67 12.14 30.15
N ASP A 541 -11.71 11.38 29.82
CA ASP A 541 -11.61 9.94 29.57
C ASP A 541 -10.92 9.73 28.21
N THR A 542 -9.65 9.37 28.25
CA THR A 542 -8.70 9.47 27.15
C THR A 542 -7.72 8.32 27.17
N PHE A 543 -7.15 8.00 26.01
CA PHE A 543 -6.06 7.05 25.88
C PHE A 543 -5.02 7.54 24.88
N LEU A 544 -3.80 7.00 24.94
CA LEU A 544 -2.64 7.44 24.17
C LEU A 544 -2.48 6.73 22.82
N GLY A 545 -3.12 5.57 22.67
CA GLY A 545 -3.09 4.80 21.44
C GLY A 545 -3.45 3.34 21.65
N TYR A 546 -3.02 2.50 20.72
CA TYR A 546 -3.26 1.06 20.72
C TYR A 546 -1.93 0.31 20.84
N ALA A 547 -1.95 -0.87 21.43
CA ALA A 547 -0.83 -1.80 21.33
C ALA A 547 -0.69 -2.32 19.89
N ASP A 548 0.55 -2.59 19.48
CA ASP A 548 0.81 -3.29 18.22
C ASP A 548 0.16 -4.67 18.22
N ALA A 549 -0.30 -5.13 17.06
CA ALA A 549 -0.90 -6.45 16.91
C ALA A 549 0.19 -7.55 16.90
N PRO A 550 -0.09 -8.74 17.46
CA PRO A 550 0.82 -9.88 17.35
C PRO A 550 0.89 -10.36 15.89
N GLU A 551 2.06 -10.73 15.40
CA GLU A 551 2.21 -11.25 14.03
C GLU A 551 2.22 -12.78 14.04
N LEU A 552 1.62 -13.40 13.02
CA LEU A 552 1.67 -14.86 12.86
C LEU A 552 3.07 -15.29 12.41
N THR A 553 3.65 -16.30 13.07
CA THR A 553 4.97 -16.83 12.69
C THR A 553 4.94 -17.68 11.42
N LEU A 554 3.76 -18.11 11.00
CA LEU A 554 3.51 -18.84 9.77
C LEU A 554 2.36 -18.17 9.01
N GLN A 555 2.47 -18.08 7.69
CA GLN A 555 1.41 -17.46 6.89
C GLN A 555 0.15 -18.35 6.83
N PRO A 556 -1.06 -17.77 6.98
CA PRO A 556 -2.33 -18.46 6.72
C PRO A 556 -2.47 -18.97 5.29
N GLY A 557 -3.49 -19.80 5.03
CA GLY A 557 -3.76 -20.37 3.72
C GLY A 557 -3.58 -21.89 3.68
N LYS A 558 -3.28 -22.42 2.49
CA LYS A 558 -3.20 -23.88 2.25
C LYS A 558 -1.92 -24.48 2.80
N HIS A 559 -2.04 -25.56 3.56
CA HIS A 559 -0.90 -26.31 4.11
C HIS A 559 -1.10 -27.82 3.93
N TYR A 560 0.03 -28.54 3.79
CA TYR A 560 0.05 -30.00 3.58
C TYR A 560 0.67 -30.71 4.79
N GLY A 561 -0.09 -31.58 5.45
CA GLY A 561 0.34 -32.27 6.66
C GLY A 561 0.23 -31.40 7.91
N THR A 562 0.78 -31.86 9.04
CA THR A 562 0.73 -31.15 10.32
C THR A 562 1.37 -29.77 10.23
N VAL A 563 0.68 -28.76 10.79
CA VAL A 563 1.16 -27.38 10.83
C VAL A 563 1.45 -26.99 12.27
N THR A 564 2.54 -26.24 12.45
CA THR A 564 2.89 -25.56 13.68
C THR A 564 2.98 -24.07 13.41
N ALA A 565 2.24 -23.27 14.19
CA ALA A 565 2.21 -21.82 14.11
C ALA A 565 2.30 -21.21 15.50
N GLY A 566 2.51 -19.90 15.56
CA GLY A 566 2.59 -19.14 16.79
C GLY A 566 2.48 -17.64 16.49
N PHE A 567 2.89 -16.84 17.47
CA PHE A 567 2.83 -15.39 17.40
C PHE A 567 4.15 -14.75 17.81
N THR A 568 4.47 -13.59 17.25
CA THR A 568 5.40 -12.65 17.87
C THR A 568 4.67 -11.94 19.02
N ILE A 569 5.39 -11.64 20.11
CA ILE A 569 4.84 -10.89 21.25
C ILE A 569 5.35 -9.45 21.14
N PRO A 570 4.46 -8.48 20.87
CA PRO A 570 4.84 -7.08 20.86
C PRO A 570 5.41 -6.62 22.22
N ALA A 571 6.36 -5.70 22.19
CA ALA A 571 7.01 -5.20 23.41
C ALA A 571 6.00 -4.64 24.41
N ASN A 572 6.20 -4.90 25.71
CA ASN A 572 5.33 -4.44 26.80
C ASN A 572 3.86 -4.90 26.71
N THR A 573 3.59 -6.04 26.07
CA THR A 573 2.24 -6.61 25.96
C THR A 573 2.14 -8.05 26.49
N THR A 574 0.91 -8.51 26.72
CA THR A 574 0.55 -9.92 26.87
C THR A 574 -0.36 -10.34 25.73
N VAL A 575 -0.14 -11.52 25.15
CA VAL A 575 -0.91 -12.00 23.99
C VAL A 575 -1.84 -13.13 24.40
N TYR A 576 -3.12 -13.02 24.04
CA TYR A 576 -4.11 -14.08 24.18
C TYR A 576 -4.59 -14.52 22.81
N TYR A 577 -4.83 -15.83 22.64
CA TYR A 577 -5.28 -16.40 21.37
C TYR A 577 -6.46 -17.38 21.53
N THR A 578 -7.19 -17.59 20.44
CA THR A 578 -8.32 -18.51 20.34
C THR A 578 -8.23 -19.32 19.04
N THR A 579 -8.89 -20.48 19.03
CA THR A 579 -8.91 -21.43 17.88
C THR A 579 -10.34 -21.71 17.37
N ASP A 580 -11.36 -21.17 18.03
CA ASP A 580 -12.78 -21.43 17.79
C ASP A 580 -13.50 -20.27 17.06
N GLY A 581 -12.74 -19.24 16.68
CA GLY A 581 -13.23 -18.01 16.06
C GLY A 581 -13.67 -16.93 17.05
N SER A 582 -13.65 -17.17 18.36
CA SER A 582 -13.99 -16.14 19.35
C SER A 582 -12.98 -14.98 19.38
N THR A 583 -13.45 -13.77 19.68
CA THR A 583 -12.54 -12.62 19.84
C THR A 583 -11.70 -12.81 21.11
N PRO A 584 -10.35 -12.85 21.02
CA PRO A 584 -9.51 -13.07 22.20
C PRO A 584 -9.66 -11.94 23.21
N THR A 585 -9.94 -12.29 24.46
CA THR A 585 -9.89 -11.40 25.63
C THR A 585 -9.06 -12.04 26.73
N GLN A 586 -8.73 -11.27 27.78
CA GLN A 586 -8.02 -11.81 28.95
C GLN A 586 -8.83 -12.91 29.67
N ASP A 587 -10.16 -12.88 29.57
CA ASP A 587 -11.07 -13.88 30.15
C ASP A 587 -11.47 -14.98 29.16
N LYS A 588 -11.31 -14.74 27.86
CA LYS A 588 -11.75 -15.61 26.75
C LYS A 588 -10.57 -15.82 25.79
N GLY A 589 -9.69 -16.75 26.12
CA GLY A 589 -8.54 -17.14 25.30
C GLY A 589 -7.46 -17.85 26.11
N TYR A 590 -6.45 -18.35 25.39
CA TYR A 590 -5.25 -18.95 25.98
C TYR A 590 -4.13 -17.93 26.00
N LEU A 591 -3.44 -17.80 27.14
CA LEU A 591 -2.22 -16.98 27.22
C LEU A 591 -1.13 -17.61 26.34
N TYR A 592 -0.52 -16.78 25.50
CA TYR A 592 0.62 -17.16 24.67
C TYR A 592 1.93 -16.76 25.36
N THR A 593 2.78 -17.75 25.61
CA THR A 593 4.10 -17.60 26.26
C THR A 593 5.23 -18.09 25.35
N GLY A 594 5.02 -18.11 24.03
CA GLY A 594 6.01 -18.56 23.05
C GLY A 594 5.99 -20.06 22.73
N GLN A 595 4.92 -20.76 23.11
CA GLN A 595 4.74 -22.17 22.78
C GLN A 595 4.29 -22.38 21.32
N ASP A 596 4.72 -23.48 20.71
CA ASP A 596 4.24 -23.92 19.40
C ASP A 596 2.76 -24.36 19.46
N ILE A 597 1.93 -23.83 18.55
CA ILE A 597 0.53 -24.22 18.40
C ILE A 597 0.43 -25.17 17.20
N THR A 598 0.22 -26.45 17.48
CA THR A 598 0.16 -27.50 16.45
C THR A 598 -1.27 -27.93 16.16
N PHE A 599 -1.63 -28.05 14.88
CA PHE A 599 -2.92 -28.57 14.45
C PHE A 599 -2.80 -29.46 13.20
N THR A 600 -3.71 -30.42 13.09
CA THR A 600 -3.76 -31.45 12.03
C THR A 600 -4.98 -31.33 11.12
N HIS A 601 -5.84 -30.35 11.38
CA HIS A 601 -7.07 -30.07 10.65
C HIS A 601 -7.25 -28.56 10.48
N THR A 602 -8.12 -28.15 9.55
CA THR A 602 -8.36 -26.73 9.28
C THR A 602 -8.70 -25.97 10.56
N THR A 603 -7.95 -24.91 10.85
CA THR A 603 -8.04 -24.18 12.12
C THR A 603 -7.94 -22.69 11.86
N THR A 604 -8.84 -21.91 12.47
CA THR A 604 -8.74 -20.45 12.50
C THR A 604 -8.04 -20.03 13.78
N LEU A 605 -6.90 -19.35 13.66
CA LEU A 605 -6.23 -18.73 14.80
C LEU A 605 -6.59 -17.25 14.87
N ARG A 606 -6.89 -16.77 16.07
CA ARG A 606 -7.04 -15.34 16.37
C ARG A 606 -6.18 -14.97 17.56
N ALA A 607 -5.51 -13.83 17.52
CA ALA A 607 -4.74 -13.32 18.66
C ALA A 607 -4.89 -11.81 18.85
N ARG A 608 -4.74 -11.37 20.10
CA ARG A 608 -4.82 -9.97 20.49
C ARG A 608 -3.79 -9.66 21.57
N ALA A 609 -3.09 -8.54 21.44
CA ALA A 609 -2.12 -8.06 22.42
C ALA A 609 -2.76 -7.05 23.37
N PHE A 610 -2.47 -7.19 24.67
CA PHE A 610 -2.96 -6.34 25.75
C PHE A 610 -1.77 -5.60 26.38
N PRO A 611 -1.74 -4.25 26.34
CA PRO A 611 -0.63 -3.48 26.86
C PRO A 611 -0.56 -3.54 28.39
N ALA A 612 0.66 -3.47 28.94
CA ALA A 612 0.85 -3.32 30.38
C ALA A 612 0.44 -1.92 30.89
N ASN A 613 0.56 -0.89 30.05
CA ASN A 613 0.15 0.47 30.38
C ASN A 613 -1.37 0.65 30.12
N PRO A 614 -2.18 0.97 31.15
CA PRO A 614 -3.63 1.12 30.99
C PRO A 614 -4.04 2.34 30.14
N LEU A 615 -3.11 3.24 29.83
CA LEU A 615 -3.35 4.37 28.90
C LEU A 615 -3.34 3.94 27.43
N TYR A 616 -3.03 2.68 27.11
CA TYR A 616 -3.13 2.12 25.77
C TYR A 616 -4.28 1.11 25.70
N LYS A 617 -4.96 1.06 24.56
CA LYS A 617 -5.99 0.05 24.28
C LYS A 617 -5.34 -1.21 23.70
N ALA A 618 -6.03 -2.34 23.86
CA ALA A 618 -5.59 -3.59 23.24
C ALA A 618 -5.56 -3.48 21.71
N SER A 619 -4.65 -4.22 21.08
CA SER A 619 -4.43 -4.20 19.64
C SER A 619 -5.68 -4.57 18.84
N THR A 620 -5.63 -4.39 17.53
CA THR A 620 -6.53 -5.11 16.62
C THR A 620 -6.31 -6.62 16.73
N VAL A 621 -7.28 -7.41 16.26
CA VAL A 621 -7.21 -8.87 16.31
C VAL A 621 -6.53 -9.39 15.05
N THR A 622 -5.38 -10.02 15.21
CA THR A 622 -4.75 -10.81 14.14
C THR A 622 -5.55 -12.08 13.92
N THR A 623 -5.95 -12.36 12.68
CA THR A 623 -6.75 -13.55 12.33
C THR A 623 -6.14 -14.24 11.13
N GLY A 624 -6.09 -15.57 11.15
CA GLY A 624 -5.65 -16.36 10.01
C GLY A 624 -6.20 -17.78 10.04
N THR A 625 -6.68 -18.26 8.89
CA THR A 625 -7.18 -19.63 8.74
C THR A 625 -6.15 -20.50 8.02
N TYR A 626 -5.78 -21.59 8.66
CA TYR A 626 -4.86 -22.58 8.12
C TYR A 626 -5.67 -23.74 7.56
N LEU A 627 -5.70 -23.84 6.24
CA LEU A 627 -6.50 -24.78 5.46
C LEU A 627 -5.73 -26.08 5.23
N MET A 628 -6.24 -27.17 5.80
CA MET A 628 -5.59 -28.49 5.78
C MET A 628 -6.32 -29.45 4.85
N GLU A 629 -5.59 -30.39 4.24
CA GLU A 629 -6.16 -31.47 3.42
C GLU A 629 -7.02 -30.99 2.22
N THR A 630 -6.65 -29.87 1.59
CA THR A 630 -7.52 -29.21 0.60
C THR A 630 -7.18 -29.56 -0.85
N TYR A 631 -7.91 -30.51 -1.44
CA TYR A 631 -8.05 -30.65 -2.90
C TYR A 631 -9.40 -30.04 -3.33
N TYR A 632 -9.57 -28.73 -3.16
CA TYR A 632 -10.76 -28.04 -3.67
C TYR A 632 -10.50 -27.51 -5.07
N THR A 633 -11.48 -27.69 -5.95
CA THR A 633 -11.47 -27.20 -7.34
C THR A 633 -12.06 -25.80 -7.47
N THR A 634 -12.56 -25.24 -6.37
CA THR A 634 -13.19 -23.92 -6.28
C THR A 634 -12.36 -23.00 -5.37
N PRO A 635 -12.48 -21.67 -5.52
CA PRO A 635 -11.95 -20.73 -4.55
C PRO A 635 -12.54 -20.95 -3.15
N ILE A 636 -11.78 -20.56 -2.13
CA ILE A 636 -12.11 -20.79 -0.73
C ILE A 636 -12.45 -19.46 -0.07
N VAL A 637 -13.55 -19.43 0.67
CA VAL A 637 -13.92 -18.30 1.53
C VAL A 637 -13.93 -18.75 2.98
N CYS A 638 -13.05 -18.21 3.80
CA CYS A 638 -13.07 -18.42 5.25
C CYS A 638 -13.81 -17.26 5.91
N ILE A 639 -14.83 -17.58 6.69
CA ILE A 639 -15.58 -16.64 7.51
C ILE A 639 -15.29 -16.95 8.96
N THR A 640 -14.89 -15.93 9.70
CA THR A 640 -14.65 -16.02 11.14
C THR A 640 -15.56 -15.05 11.88
N VAL A 641 -16.33 -15.55 12.83
CA VAL A 641 -17.29 -14.77 13.62
C VAL A 641 -17.24 -15.29 15.06
N ASP A 642 -17.41 -14.41 16.05
CA ASP A 642 -17.48 -14.88 17.44
C ASP A 642 -18.62 -15.91 17.59
N PRO A 643 -18.37 -17.10 18.19
CA PRO A 643 -19.40 -18.12 18.38
C PRO A 643 -20.67 -17.63 19.09
N ASP A 644 -20.57 -16.64 19.99
CA ASP A 644 -21.76 -16.08 20.65
C ASP A 644 -22.67 -15.35 19.63
N GLU A 645 -22.06 -14.60 18.71
CA GLU A 645 -22.77 -13.92 17.62
C GLU A 645 -23.47 -14.91 16.66
N LEU A 646 -22.94 -16.13 16.53
CA LEU A 646 -23.51 -17.19 15.69
C LEU A 646 -24.60 -18.00 16.41
N TRP A 647 -24.34 -18.45 17.64
CA TRP A 647 -25.04 -19.57 18.26
C TRP A 647 -25.77 -19.26 19.55
N ASN A 648 -25.65 -18.04 20.08
CA ASN A 648 -26.38 -17.63 21.28
C ASN A 648 -27.90 -17.91 21.11
N GLU A 649 -28.50 -18.63 22.06
CA GLU A 649 -29.88 -19.08 21.92
C GLU A 649 -30.91 -17.93 21.96
N GLU A 650 -30.55 -16.77 22.49
CA GLU A 650 -31.42 -15.61 22.60
C GLU A 650 -31.33 -14.69 21.39
N ASN A 651 -30.14 -14.56 20.80
CA ASN A 651 -29.91 -13.56 19.76
C ASN A 651 -28.94 -13.99 18.64
N GLY A 652 -28.39 -15.19 18.65
CA GLY A 652 -27.39 -15.65 17.68
C GLY A 652 -27.93 -15.70 16.24
N MET A 653 -27.10 -15.35 15.26
CA MET A 653 -27.57 -15.20 13.88
C MET A 653 -27.96 -16.53 13.21
N LEU A 654 -27.40 -17.65 13.63
CA LEU A 654 -27.71 -19.00 13.13
C LEU A 654 -28.56 -19.83 14.10
N ALA A 655 -28.82 -19.33 15.32
CA ALA A 655 -29.60 -20.02 16.34
C ALA A 655 -31.07 -20.18 15.93
N ALA A 656 -31.63 -21.38 16.10
CA ALA A 656 -33.06 -21.64 15.89
C ALA A 656 -33.91 -21.09 17.03
N GLY A 657 -33.43 -21.21 18.27
CA GLY A 657 -34.17 -20.93 19.50
C GLY A 657 -35.03 -22.10 19.98
N PRO A 658 -35.43 -22.11 21.26
CA PRO A 658 -36.08 -23.27 21.89
C PRO A 658 -37.54 -23.49 21.49
N ASN A 659 -38.22 -22.48 20.91
CA ASN A 659 -39.68 -22.47 20.71
C ASN A 659 -40.10 -22.50 19.22
N ILE A 660 -39.24 -23.02 18.34
CA ILE A 660 -39.51 -23.09 16.90
C ILE A 660 -40.80 -23.86 16.58
N ASP A 661 -41.66 -23.26 15.77
CA ASP A 661 -42.88 -23.91 15.26
C ASP A 661 -42.72 -24.21 13.77
N LYS A 662 -42.69 -25.52 13.45
CA LYS A 662 -42.55 -26.08 12.10
C LYS A 662 -43.87 -26.63 11.53
N SER A 663 -44.97 -26.57 12.28
CA SER A 663 -46.23 -27.25 11.92
C SER A 663 -46.87 -26.76 10.62
N GLY A 664 -46.58 -25.52 10.22
CA GLY A 664 -47.07 -24.91 8.98
C GLY A 664 -46.13 -25.02 7.77
N GLY A 665 -45.02 -25.75 7.89
CA GLY A 665 -43.93 -25.70 6.91
C GLY A 665 -43.19 -24.36 6.94
N ILE A 666 -42.47 -24.05 5.87
CA ILE A 666 -41.71 -22.79 5.73
C ILE A 666 -42.63 -21.62 5.32
N PRO A 667 -42.47 -20.40 5.88
CA PRO A 667 -41.45 -20.03 6.85
C PRO A 667 -41.77 -20.53 8.27
N PHE A 668 -40.78 -21.09 8.94
CA PHE A 668 -40.87 -21.48 10.35
C PHE A 668 -41.12 -20.25 11.23
N LYS A 669 -41.94 -20.44 12.28
CA LYS A 669 -42.30 -19.39 13.24
C LYS A 669 -41.45 -19.47 14.50
N ASN A 670 -41.42 -18.37 15.26
CA ASN A 670 -40.73 -18.25 16.55
C ASN A 670 -39.22 -18.55 16.49
N THR A 671 -38.56 -18.21 15.39
CA THR A 671 -37.13 -18.50 15.20
C THR A 671 -36.25 -17.29 15.47
N ILE A 672 -35.08 -17.55 16.07
CA ILE A 672 -34.12 -16.51 16.48
C ILE A 672 -33.36 -15.98 15.26
N TYR A 673 -32.89 -16.85 14.36
CA TYR A 673 -32.22 -16.44 13.11
C TYR A 673 -33.08 -15.54 12.21
N ARG A 674 -34.42 -15.68 12.19
CA ARG A 674 -35.28 -14.76 11.42
C ARG A 674 -35.37 -13.38 12.09
N LYS A 675 -35.43 -13.35 13.42
CA LYS A 675 -35.56 -12.13 14.22
C LYS A 675 -34.28 -11.32 14.27
N TYR A 676 -33.13 -11.97 14.46
CA TYR A 676 -31.84 -11.32 14.72
C TYR A 676 -30.77 -11.60 13.68
N GLY A 677 -30.92 -12.64 12.85
CA GLY A 677 -29.87 -13.06 11.95
C GLY A 677 -29.57 -12.08 10.83
N LYS A 678 -30.53 -11.22 10.45
CA LYS A 678 -30.30 -10.18 9.43
C LYS A 678 -29.57 -8.94 9.96
N THR A 679 -29.46 -8.78 11.28
CA THR A 679 -28.72 -7.67 11.91
C THR A 679 -27.23 -7.82 11.59
N PRO A 680 -26.57 -6.77 11.07
CA PRO A 680 -25.14 -6.81 10.83
C PRO A 680 -24.35 -7.07 12.12
N ARG A 681 -23.33 -7.93 12.02
CA ARG A 681 -22.39 -8.29 13.09
C ARG A 681 -20.96 -8.15 12.57
N GLU A 682 -20.02 -7.99 13.48
CA GLU A 682 -18.60 -8.08 13.14
C GLU A 682 -18.25 -9.52 12.72
N GLY A 683 -17.44 -9.63 11.67
CA GLY A 683 -16.82 -10.88 11.26
C GLY A 683 -15.50 -10.58 10.55
N TYR A 684 -14.81 -11.63 10.12
CA TYR A 684 -13.58 -11.55 9.34
C TYR A 684 -13.71 -12.46 8.13
N MET A 685 -13.23 -12.00 6.97
CA MET A 685 -13.26 -12.75 5.72
C MET A 685 -11.84 -12.89 5.17
N GLU A 686 -11.49 -14.12 4.84
CA GLU A 686 -10.35 -14.44 3.99
C GLU A 686 -10.87 -15.04 2.68
N TYR A 687 -10.33 -14.62 1.54
CA TYR A 687 -10.59 -15.22 0.22
C TYR A 687 -9.29 -15.74 -0.37
N TYR A 688 -9.30 -17.01 -0.77
CA TYR A 688 -8.19 -17.65 -1.46
C TYR A 688 -8.66 -18.13 -2.84
N ASP A 689 -7.93 -17.78 -3.88
CA ASP A 689 -8.19 -18.29 -5.22
C ASP A 689 -7.80 -19.78 -5.32
N VAL A 690 -8.13 -20.43 -6.44
CA VAL A 690 -7.92 -21.87 -6.65
C VAL A 690 -6.43 -22.25 -6.49
N ASP A 691 -5.51 -21.39 -6.90
CA ASP A 691 -4.07 -21.58 -6.76
C ASP A 691 -3.55 -21.40 -5.31
N GLY A 692 -4.39 -20.90 -4.40
CA GLY A 692 -4.05 -20.60 -3.01
C GLY A 692 -3.66 -19.14 -2.74
N THR A 693 -3.65 -18.27 -3.75
CA THR A 693 -3.37 -16.85 -3.59
C THR A 693 -4.44 -16.18 -2.73
N GLN A 694 -4.05 -15.52 -1.64
CA GLN A 694 -4.96 -14.75 -0.81
C GLN A 694 -5.27 -13.40 -1.47
N LEU A 695 -6.55 -13.15 -1.80
CA LEU A 695 -6.98 -11.90 -2.43
C LEU A 695 -7.64 -10.93 -1.43
N ILE A 696 -8.23 -11.44 -0.35
CA ILE A 696 -8.89 -10.64 0.68
C ILE A 696 -8.50 -11.21 2.04
N SER A 697 -8.17 -10.32 2.98
CA SER A 697 -8.04 -10.64 4.42
C SER A 697 -8.42 -9.40 5.23
N GLN A 698 -9.67 -9.31 5.70
CA GLN A 698 -10.13 -8.15 6.46
C GLN A 698 -11.37 -8.41 7.31
N GLY A 699 -11.60 -7.53 8.29
CA GLY A 699 -12.88 -7.46 9.00
C GLY A 699 -14.02 -6.98 8.11
N ILE A 700 -15.22 -7.49 8.36
CA ILE A 700 -16.42 -7.28 7.56
C ILE A 700 -17.66 -7.12 8.45
N ALA A 701 -18.70 -6.52 7.89
CA ALA A 701 -20.05 -6.66 8.42
C ALA A 701 -20.70 -7.89 7.79
N ILE A 702 -21.15 -8.85 8.60
CA ILE A 702 -21.84 -10.07 8.17
C ILE A 702 -23.28 -10.10 8.70
N GLY A 703 -24.19 -10.70 7.95
CA GLY A 703 -25.52 -11.05 8.44
C GLY A 703 -26.20 -12.04 7.49
N LEU A 704 -27.39 -12.49 7.83
CA LEU A 704 -28.19 -13.36 6.97
C LEU A 704 -28.96 -12.57 5.91
N ILE A 705 -29.26 -13.25 4.81
CA ILE A 705 -30.12 -12.78 3.73
C ILE A 705 -31.03 -13.91 3.25
N GLY A 706 -32.17 -13.54 2.66
CA GLY A 706 -33.21 -14.46 2.21
C GLY A 706 -34.51 -14.30 2.99
N ASN A 707 -35.51 -15.09 2.61
CA ASN A 707 -36.79 -15.15 3.30
C ASN A 707 -37.18 -16.61 3.57
N TYR A 708 -37.63 -17.37 2.59
CA TYR A 708 -37.99 -18.79 2.76
C TYR A 708 -36.74 -19.65 2.98
N SER A 709 -35.68 -19.39 2.21
CA SER A 709 -34.39 -20.08 2.29
C SER A 709 -33.65 -19.95 3.63
N LEU A 710 -34.13 -19.08 4.56
CA LEU A 710 -33.58 -19.00 5.90
C LEU A 710 -33.86 -20.25 6.74
N ASP A 711 -34.85 -21.07 6.38
CA ASP A 711 -35.14 -22.32 7.11
C ASP A 711 -34.31 -23.50 6.61
N MET A 712 -33.54 -23.31 5.52
CA MET A 712 -32.60 -24.30 5.04
C MET A 712 -31.49 -24.52 6.08
N PRO A 713 -30.95 -25.75 6.20
CA PRO A 713 -29.85 -26.05 7.12
C PRO A 713 -28.66 -25.11 6.91
N GLN A 714 -28.19 -24.98 5.67
CA GLN A 714 -27.20 -23.99 5.28
C GLN A 714 -27.88 -22.66 4.92
N LYS A 715 -27.51 -21.56 5.58
CA LYS A 715 -28.12 -20.23 5.36
C LYS A 715 -27.26 -19.34 4.48
N SER A 716 -27.89 -18.48 3.68
CA SER A 716 -27.21 -17.45 2.89
C SER A 716 -26.72 -16.30 3.77
N MET A 717 -25.51 -15.80 3.48
CA MET A 717 -24.87 -14.71 4.22
C MET A 717 -24.61 -13.51 3.30
N LYS A 718 -24.98 -12.31 3.74
CA LYS A 718 -24.60 -11.04 3.10
C LYS A 718 -23.35 -10.50 3.80
N LEU A 719 -22.39 -10.06 3.00
CA LEU A 719 -21.12 -9.51 3.45
C LEU A 719 -21.01 -8.07 2.98
N ARG A 720 -20.49 -7.18 3.81
CA ARG A 720 -20.27 -5.78 3.46
C ARG A 720 -18.95 -5.28 4.03
N ALA A 721 -18.14 -4.68 3.17
CA ALA A 721 -16.92 -3.99 3.58
C ALA A 721 -17.29 -2.67 4.27
N LYS A 722 -16.70 -2.44 5.45
CA LYS A 722 -16.90 -1.25 6.28
C LYS A 722 -15.57 -0.83 6.87
N SER A 723 -15.26 0.47 6.80
CA SER A 723 -14.09 1.07 7.46
C SER A 723 -14.06 0.79 8.96
N LEU A 724 -15.24 0.60 9.57
CA LEU A 724 -15.40 0.20 10.97
C LEU A 724 -14.67 -1.11 11.31
N TYR A 725 -14.62 -2.07 10.40
CA TYR A 725 -14.05 -3.41 10.65
C TYR A 725 -12.76 -3.69 9.86
N GLY A 726 -12.51 -2.96 8.78
CA GLY A 726 -11.40 -3.21 7.86
C GLY A 726 -11.38 -2.17 6.75
N SER A 727 -11.10 -2.57 5.51
CA SER A 727 -11.14 -1.64 4.37
C SER A 727 -12.59 -1.26 4.00
N LYS A 728 -12.74 -0.10 3.35
CA LYS A 728 -14.05 0.40 2.88
C LYS A 728 -14.65 -0.46 1.76
N THR A 729 -13.83 -1.19 1.01
CA THR A 729 -14.22 -2.09 -0.09
C THR A 729 -13.52 -3.45 0.04
N PHE A 730 -13.99 -4.45 -0.71
CA PHE A 730 -13.26 -5.67 -1.01
C PHE A 730 -12.42 -5.41 -2.25
N ALA A 731 -11.15 -5.08 -2.09
CA ALA A 731 -10.25 -4.71 -3.20
C ALA A 731 -9.68 -5.96 -3.92
N ALA A 732 -10.53 -6.66 -4.67
CA ALA A 732 -10.15 -7.80 -5.48
C ALA A 732 -11.05 -7.94 -6.72
N ALA A 733 -10.47 -8.44 -7.82
CA ALA A 733 -11.22 -8.90 -8.99
C ALA A 733 -11.79 -10.29 -8.71
N LEU A 734 -13.02 -10.35 -8.18
CA LEU A 734 -13.63 -11.60 -7.72
C LEU A 734 -14.37 -12.38 -8.81
N PHE A 735 -14.77 -11.71 -9.89
CA PHE A 735 -15.55 -12.31 -10.97
C PHE A 735 -14.90 -12.00 -12.31
N ASP A 736 -14.59 -13.04 -13.08
CA ASP A 736 -13.78 -12.93 -14.30
C ASP A 736 -14.55 -12.28 -15.46
N ASP A 737 -15.88 -12.25 -15.34
CA ASP A 737 -16.86 -11.67 -16.26
C ASP A 737 -17.31 -10.26 -15.83
N ARG A 738 -16.61 -9.63 -14.88
CA ARG A 738 -16.85 -8.25 -14.46
C ARG A 738 -15.57 -7.44 -14.57
N PRO A 739 -15.63 -6.18 -15.01
CA PRO A 739 -14.45 -5.32 -15.12
C PRO A 739 -14.03 -4.69 -13.78
N TYR A 740 -14.60 -5.14 -12.66
CA TYR A 740 -14.45 -4.51 -11.36
C TYR A 740 -13.29 -5.11 -10.58
N THR A 741 -12.46 -4.24 -10.00
CA THR A 741 -11.36 -4.62 -9.11
C THR A 741 -11.70 -4.41 -7.63
N GLU A 742 -12.91 -3.92 -7.34
CA GLU A 742 -13.39 -3.78 -5.98
C GLU A 742 -14.91 -3.94 -5.86
N TYR A 743 -15.37 -4.35 -4.68
CA TYR A 743 -16.79 -4.53 -4.37
C TYR A 743 -17.14 -3.97 -3.00
N LYS A 744 -18.31 -3.34 -2.86
CA LYS A 744 -18.78 -2.86 -1.55
C LYS A 744 -19.53 -3.93 -0.75
N SER A 745 -20.20 -4.86 -1.44
CA SER A 745 -21.04 -5.87 -0.81
C SER A 745 -21.18 -7.12 -1.67
N LEU A 746 -21.17 -8.28 -1.01
CA LEU A 746 -21.22 -9.60 -1.63
C LEU A 746 -22.28 -10.46 -0.94
N VAL A 747 -22.65 -11.57 -1.55
CA VAL A 747 -23.51 -12.60 -0.95
C VAL A 747 -22.88 -13.97 -1.16
N LEU A 748 -22.74 -14.72 -0.06
CA LEU A 748 -22.57 -16.17 -0.09
C LEU A 748 -23.97 -16.78 -0.09
N ARG A 749 -24.44 -17.21 -1.27
CA ARG A 749 -25.82 -17.66 -1.49
C ARG A 749 -25.87 -19.18 -1.51
N ASN A 750 -26.80 -19.76 -0.75
CA ASN A 750 -27.09 -21.21 -0.76
C ASN A 750 -27.98 -21.66 -1.93
N SER A 751 -28.24 -20.77 -2.90
CA SER A 751 -29.18 -20.93 -4.03
C SER A 751 -30.67 -20.75 -3.72
N GLY A 752 -31.03 -20.09 -2.62
CA GLY A 752 -32.42 -19.73 -2.37
C GLY A 752 -33.31 -20.95 -2.12
N ASN A 753 -34.44 -21.05 -2.81
CA ASN A 753 -35.32 -22.22 -2.75
C ASN A 753 -34.77 -23.40 -3.56
N ASP A 754 -33.90 -23.15 -4.55
CA ASP A 754 -33.17 -24.18 -5.28
C ASP A 754 -32.04 -24.84 -4.46
N ALA A 755 -31.79 -24.37 -3.23
CA ALA A 755 -30.80 -24.92 -2.30
C ALA A 755 -30.94 -26.44 -2.06
N MET A 756 -32.17 -26.95 -2.11
CA MET A 756 -32.51 -28.35 -1.89
C MET A 756 -32.78 -29.10 -3.20
N SER A 757 -32.48 -28.51 -4.36
CA SER A 757 -32.70 -29.09 -5.69
C SER A 757 -31.39 -29.13 -6.47
N THR A 758 -31.12 -28.16 -7.35
CA THR A 758 -29.93 -28.19 -8.22
C THR A 758 -28.76 -27.38 -7.66
N ARG A 759 -29.04 -26.44 -6.76
CA ARG A 759 -28.07 -25.49 -6.18
C ARG A 759 -27.37 -24.59 -7.19
N LEU A 760 -27.81 -24.54 -8.44
CA LEU A 760 -27.13 -23.84 -9.53
C LEU A 760 -28.04 -22.96 -10.37
N LEU A 761 -29.36 -23.01 -10.18
CA LEU A 761 -30.32 -22.47 -11.16
C LEU A 761 -30.22 -20.95 -11.36
N ASP A 762 -30.01 -20.19 -10.28
CA ASP A 762 -29.73 -18.74 -10.36
C ASP A 762 -28.40 -18.45 -11.08
N GLY A 763 -27.37 -19.25 -10.80
CA GLY A 763 -26.03 -19.10 -11.37
C GLY A 763 -26.00 -19.42 -12.85
N PHE A 764 -26.63 -20.52 -13.24
CA PHE A 764 -26.85 -20.93 -14.62
C PHE A 764 -27.57 -19.85 -15.42
N GLN A 765 -28.64 -19.27 -14.87
CA GLN A 765 -29.37 -18.19 -15.54
C GLN A 765 -28.49 -16.95 -15.71
N SER A 766 -27.66 -16.57 -14.73
CA SER A 766 -26.67 -15.49 -14.94
C SER A 766 -25.72 -15.80 -16.09
N ARG A 767 -25.12 -17.00 -16.14
CA ARG A 767 -24.22 -17.39 -17.23
C ARG A 767 -24.90 -17.38 -18.59
N LEU A 768 -26.16 -17.78 -18.64
CA LEU A 768 -26.96 -17.73 -19.87
C LEU A 768 -27.18 -16.29 -20.35
N LEU A 769 -27.41 -15.36 -19.42
CA LEU A 769 -27.56 -13.94 -19.71
C LEU A 769 -26.25 -13.27 -20.12
N ASP A 770 -25.14 -13.57 -19.46
CA ASP A 770 -23.81 -13.09 -19.84
C ASP A 770 -23.48 -13.53 -21.27
N ALA A 771 -23.71 -14.81 -21.59
CA ALA A 771 -23.42 -15.35 -22.91
C ALA A 771 -24.34 -14.81 -24.02
N TYR A 772 -25.57 -14.40 -23.69
CA TYR A 772 -26.49 -13.69 -24.59
C TYR A 772 -26.06 -12.23 -24.85
N GLY A 773 -25.32 -11.61 -23.92
CA GLY A 773 -24.97 -10.19 -23.99
C GLY A 773 -26.16 -9.28 -23.65
N THR A 774 -26.94 -9.66 -22.64
CA THR A 774 -28.12 -8.88 -22.18
C THR A 774 -27.75 -7.45 -21.76
N GLN A 775 -28.67 -6.50 -21.97
CA GLN A 775 -28.60 -5.18 -21.35
C GLN A 775 -29.20 -5.13 -19.94
N VAL A 776 -29.94 -6.18 -19.56
CA VAL A 776 -30.58 -6.27 -18.23
C VAL A 776 -29.50 -6.62 -17.21
N ILE A 777 -29.24 -5.69 -16.31
CA ILE A 777 -28.21 -5.88 -15.28
C ILE A 777 -28.59 -7.06 -14.37
N HIS A 778 -27.59 -7.86 -13.99
CA HIS A 778 -27.77 -9.10 -13.25
C HIS A 778 -26.49 -9.49 -12.47
N GLN A 779 -26.68 -10.29 -11.41
CA GLN A 779 -25.57 -10.68 -10.54
C GLN A 779 -24.59 -11.62 -11.24
N ALA A 780 -23.29 -11.38 -11.08
CA ALA A 780 -22.23 -12.34 -11.40
C ALA A 780 -22.34 -13.62 -10.54
N TRP A 781 -21.68 -14.68 -10.99
CA TRP A 781 -21.69 -16.00 -10.35
C TRP A 781 -20.28 -16.58 -10.23
N LYS A 782 -19.93 -17.11 -9.05
CA LYS A 782 -18.75 -17.96 -8.87
C LYS A 782 -19.02 -19.00 -7.77
N PRO A 783 -18.85 -20.31 -8.00
CA PRO A 783 -18.99 -21.31 -6.95
C PRO A 783 -17.77 -21.28 -6.03
N VAL A 784 -17.99 -21.37 -4.72
CA VAL A 784 -16.93 -21.32 -3.70
C VAL A 784 -17.14 -22.37 -2.62
N THR A 785 -16.04 -22.83 -2.04
CA THR A 785 -16.06 -23.63 -0.81
C THR A 785 -15.93 -22.71 0.40
N VAL A 786 -16.87 -22.82 1.34
CA VAL A 786 -16.89 -21.95 2.52
C VAL A 786 -16.41 -22.71 3.75
N PHE A 787 -15.60 -22.04 4.58
CA PHE A 787 -15.29 -22.45 5.96
C PHE A 787 -15.86 -21.40 6.93
N LEU A 788 -16.48 -21.86 8.02
CA LEU A 788 -16.98 -21.01 9.10
C LEU A 788 -16.27 -21.39 10.41
N ASN A 789 -15.47 -20.49 10.97
CA ASN A 789 -14.62 -20.72 12.15
C ASN A 789 -13.79 -22.02 12.01
N GLY A 790 -13.10 -22.18 10.88
CA GLY A 790 -12.30 -23.37 10.55
C GLY A 790 -13.10 -24.63 10.19
N GLN A 791 -14.43 -24.64 10.34
CA GLN A 791 -15.27 -25.79 9.98
C GLN A 791 -15.71 -25.73 8.52
N TYR A 792 -15.61 -26.85 7.82
CA TYR A 792 -16.15 -26.96 6.47
C TYR A 792 -17.65 -26.67 6.48
N TRP A 793 -18.05 -25.66 5.71
CA TRP A 793 -19.42 -25.15 5.63
C TRP A 793 -20.11 -25.51 4.31
N GLY A 794 -19.39 -26.07 3.34
CA GLY A 794 -19.95 -26.54 2.08
C GLY A 794 -19.87 -25.55 0.93
N HIS A 795 -20.22 -26.05 -0.25
CA HIS A 795 -20.47 -25.22 -1.44
C HIS A 795 -21.48 -24.10 -1.18
N MET A 796 -21.13 -22.89 -1.62
CA MET A 796 -22.04 -21.76 -1.78
C MET A 796 -21.73 -21.03 -3.09
N ASN A 797 -22.68 -20.24 -3.57
CA ASN A 797 -22.50 -19.37 -4.71
C ASN A 797 -22.10 -17.98 -4.24
N LEU A 798 -20.88 -17.55 -4.53
CA LEU A 798 -20.49 -16.16 -4.40
C LEU A 798 -21.21 -15.35 -5.48
N ARG A 799 -21.87 -14.27 -5.06
CA ARG A 799 -22.68 -13.39 -5.90
C ARG A 799 -22.40 -11.94 -5.56
N GLU A 800 -22.50 -11.07 -6.55
CA GLU A 800 -22.69 -9.65 -6.30
C GLU A 800 -23.96 -9.42 -5.48
N ARG A 801 -24.02 -8.41 -4.61
CA ARG A 801 -25.24 -8.09 -3.89
C ARG A 801 -26.07 -7.08 -4.67
N VAL A 802 -27.29 -7.43 -5.08
CA VAL A 802 -28.23 -6.47 -5.68
C VAL A 802 -28.67 -5.45 -4.62
N ASP A 803 -27.94 -4.35 -4.57
CA ASP A 803 -28.22 -3.13 -3.84
C ASP A 803 -27.71 -1.93 -4.66
N ARG A 804 -27.84 -0.72 -4.12
CA ARG A 804 -27.45 0.51 -4.82
C ARG A 804 -25.97 0.58 -5.22
N PHE A 805 -25.06 -0.14 -4.55
CA PHE A 805 -23.66 -0.18 -4.92
C PHE A 805 -23.43 -1.01 -6.18
N PHE A 806 -24.14 -2.14 -6.30
CA PHE A 806 -24.15 -2.94 -7.51
C PHE A 806 -24.66 -2.12 -8.71
N ILE A 807 -25.78 -1.41 -8.54
CA ILE A 807 -26.34 -0.56 -9.61
C ILE A 807 -25.35 0.55 -9.99
N ALA A 808 -24.73 1.20 -9.01
CA ALA A 808 -23.73 2.23 -9.26
C ALA A 808 -22.58 1.72 -10.15
N GLN A 809 -22.05 0.53 -9.87
CA GLN A 809 -20.98 -0.07 -10.68
C GLN A 809 -21.42 -0.40 -12.11
N PHE A 810 -22.66 -0.86 -12.31
CA PHE A 810 -23.20 -1.13 -13.65
C PHE A 810 -23.45 0.16 -14.45
N GLU A 811 -23.87 1.23 -13.78
CA GLU A 811 -24.14 2.54 -14.40
C GLU A 811 -22.88 3.43 -14.49
N GLY A 812 -21.71 2.94 -14.06
CA GLY A 812 -20.45 3.68 -14.10
C GLY A 812 -20.36 4.83 -13.08
N LEU A 813 -21.20 4.81 -12.04
CA LEU A 813 -21.14 5.74 -10.92
C LEU A 813 -20.06 5.31 -9.92
N SER A 814 -19.43 6.26 -9.24
CA SER A 814 -18.55 5.92 -8.11
C SER A 814 -19.38 5.35 -6.95
N LEU A 815 -18.74 4.58 -6.06
CA LEU A 815 -19.42 4.03 -4.88
C LEU A 815 -19.91 5.12 -3.91
N ASP A 816 -19.33 6.32 -3.95
CA ASP A 816 -19.77 7.47 -3.16
C ASP A 816 -21.04 8.11 -3.76
N GLN A 817 -21.33 7.90 -5.04
CA GLN A 817 -22.57 8.33 -5.72
C GLN A 817 -23.70 7.28 -5.65
N ALA A 818 -23.50 6.18 -4.92
CA ALA A 818 -24.45 5.08 -4.90
C ALA A 818 -25.80 5.42 -4.24
N ASP A 819 -25.92 6.58 -3.58
CA ASP A 819 -27.17 7.05 -3.00
C ASP A 819 -28.04 7.85 -4.00
N GLU A 820 -27.52 8.18 -5.20
CA GLU A 820 -28.18 8.98 -6.24
C GLU A 820 -29.20 8.18 -7.09
N MET A 821 -30.07 7.43 -6.42
CA MET A 821 -31.07 6.59 -7.09
C MET A 821 -32.28 6.22 -6.22
N ASP A 822 -33.37 5.85 -6.88
CA ASP A 822 -34.51 5.17 -6.30
C ASP A 822 -34.48 3.68 -6.68
N ILE A 823 -34.71 2.77 -5.73
CA ILE A 823 -34.83 1.32 -5.98
C ILE A 823 -36.13 0.81 -5.38
N LEU A 824 -36.96 0.22 -6.22
CA LEU A 824 -38.25 -0.31 -5.84
C LEU A 824 -38.31 -1.82 -6.06
N GLU A 825 -39.18 -2.48 -5.30
CA GLU A 825 -39.43 -3.92 -5.40
C GLU A 825 -40.93 -4.22 -5.45
N ALA A 826 -41.28 -5.38 -6.02
CA ALA A 826 -42.65 -5.84 -6.19
C ALA A 826 -43.57 -4.74 -6.78
N ASN A 827 -44.64 -4.36 -6.08
CA ASN A 827 -45.61 -3.35 -6.49
C ASN A 827 -45.24 -1.92 -6.04
N GLY A 828 -43.96 -1.55 -6.12
CA GLY A 828 -43.48 -0.21 -5.77
C GLY A 828 -43.19 0.00 -4.29
N SER A 829 -42.90 -1.07 -3.57
CA SER A 829 -42.30 -1.01 -2.23
C SER A 829 -40.91 -0.40 -2.32
N VAL A 830 -40.55 0.47 -1.37
CA VAL A 830 -39.25 1.14 -1.38
C VAL A 830 -38.20 0.17 -0.83
N ASN A 831 -37.25 -0.21 -1.67
CA ASN A 831 -36.03 -0.88 -1.24
C ASN A 831 -34.97 0.16 -0.85
N PHE A 832 -34.86 1.25 -1.63
CA PHE A 832 -34.00 2.42 -1.38
C PHE A 832 -34.59 3.67 -2.04
N GLY A 833 -34.30 4.87 -1.51
CA GLY A 833 -34.78 6.14 -2.07
C GLY A 833 -36.28 6.37 -1.88
N SER A 834 -36.98 6.76 -2.94
CA SER A 834 -38.40 7.15 -2.91
C SER A 834 -39.23 6.50 -4.02
N ASN A 835 -40.52 6.22 -3.74
CA ASN A 835 -41.46 5.75 -4.76
C ASN A 835 -42.38 6.85 -5.33
N LYS A 836 -42.19 8.12 -4.93
CA LYS A 836 -43.09 9.22 -5.30
C LYS A 836 -43.16 9.42 -6.82
N ALA A 837 -42.00 9.47 -7.48
CA ALA A 837 -41.91 9.64 -8.94
C ALA A 837 -42.55 8.46 -9.68
N TYR A 838 -42.26 7.22 -9.27
CA TYR A 838 -42.85 6.02 -9.85
C TYR A 838 -44.37 6.00 -9.74
N ARG A 839 -44.92 6.30 -8.55
CA ARG A 839 -46.37 6.32 -8.33
C ARG A 839 -47.07 7.38 -9.18
N ALA A 840 -46.48 8.56 -9.32
CA ALA A 840 -47.01 9.62 -10.17
C ALA A 840 -47.01 9.20 -11.66
N MET A 841 -45.90 8.64 -12.13
CA MET A 841 -45.75 8.10 -13.48
C MET A 841 -46.78 7.01 -13.76
N LEU A 842 -46.84 5.97 -12.91
CA LEU A 842 -47.75 4.84 -13.07
C LEU A 842 -49.21 5.30 -13.08
N LYS A 843 -49.59 6.28 -12.23
CA LYS A 843 -50.94 6.86 -12.24
C LYS A 843 -51.26 7.54 -13.57
N LYS A 844 -50.33 8.31 -14.14
CA LYS A 844 -50.50 8.97 -15.45
C LYS A 844 -50.62 7.94 -16.58
N ILE A 845 -49.75 6.93 -16.59
CA ILE A 845 -49.79 5.83 -17.58
C ILE A 845 -51.11 5.06 -17.51
N LYS A 846 -51.63 4.79 -16.31
CA LYS A 846 -52.94 4.12 -16.12
C LYS A 846 -54.11 4.89 -16.74
N ALA A 847 -54.05 6.23 -16.69
CA ALA A 847 -55.09 7.09 -17.23
C ALA A 847 -54.93 7.36 -18.75
N GLY A 848 -53.74 7.13 -19.30
CA GLY A 848 -53.41 7.40 -20.69
C GLY A 848 -53.84 6.32 -21.69
N SER A 849 -53.81 6.69 -22.97
CA SER A 849 -54.13 5.81 -24.10
C SER A 849 -53.03 5.89 -25.17
N PRO A 850 -51.83 5.33 -24.90
CA PRO A 850 -50.66 5.51 -25.76
C PRO A 850 -50.84 4.94 -27.18
N ALA A 851 -51.77 3.99 -27.40
CA ALA A 851 -52.08 3.46 -28.72
C ALA A 851 -52.70 4.50 -29.68
N THR A 852 -53.34 5.54 -29.15
CA THR A 852 -54.06 6.55 -29.95
C THR A 852 -53.67 7.99 -29.63
N ASN A 853 -52.89 8.21 -28.56
CA ASN A 853 -52.41 9.52 -28.14
C ASN A 853 -50.87 9.57 -28.10
N PRO A 854 -50.23 10.28 -29.04
CA PRO A 854 -48.77 10.41 -29.09
C PRO A 854 -48.13 10.98 -27.82
N ASP A 855 -48.79 11.89 -27.10
CA ASP A 855 -48.25 12.50 -25.88
C ASP A 855 -48.21 11.50 -24.72
N ASP A 856 -49.19 10.60 -24.64
CA ASP A 856 -49.21 9.53 -23.63
C ASP A 856 -48.11 8.50 -23.91
N LEU A 857 -47.89 8.17 -25.18
CA LEU A 857 -46.78 7.30 -25.59
C LEU A 857 -45.43 7.97 -25.27
N GLN A 858 -45.22 9.22 -25.70
CA GLN A 858 -43.98 9.96 -25.45
C GLN A 858 -43.69 10.05 -23.95
N TYR A 859 -44.70 10.27 -23.12
CA TYR A 859 -44.52 10.28 -21.67
C TYR A 859 -43.98 8.95 -21.12
N ILE A 860 -44.41 7.80 -21.66
CA ILE A 860 -43.82 6.50 -21.29
C ILE A 860 -42.35 6.46 -21.73
N LEU A 861 -42.06 6.84 -22.97
CA LEU A 861 -40.70 6.80 -23.54
C LEU A 861 -39.71 7.70 -22.80
N ASP A 862 -40.18 8.82 -22.25
CA ASP A 862 -39.35 9.75 -21.48
C ASP A 862 -39.03 9.24 -20.07
N ASN A 863 -39.82 8.31 -19.52
CA ASN A 863 -39.69 7.87 -18.12
C ASN A 863 -39.32 6.40 -17.96
N VAL A 864 -39.48 5.57 -19.00
CA VAL A 864 -39.26 4.12 -18.97
C VAL A 864 -38.26 3.73 -20.04
N ASP A 865 -37.25 2.96 -19.66
CA ASP A 865 -36.37 2.32 -20.63
C ASP A 865 -37.12 1.11 -21.22
N VAL A 866 -37.79 1.34 -22.36
CA VAL A 866 -38.67 0.34 -22.99
C VAL A 866 -37.88 -0.86 -23.50
N ASP A 867 -36.65 -0.65 -23.98
CA ASP A 867 -35.79 -1.73 -24.47
C ASP A 867 -35.37 -2.65 -23.33
N ASN A 868 -34.93 -2.08 -22.21
CA ASN A 868 -34.65 -2.83 -21.00
C ASN A 868 -35.89 -3.57 -20.46
N LEU A 869 -37.06 -2.90 -20.37
CA LEU A 869 -38.30 -3.53 -19.91
C LEU A 869 -38.71 -4.70 -20.82
N PHE A 870 -38.66 -4.52 -22.14
CA PHE A 870 -39.06 -5.56 -23.10
C PHE A 870 -38.11 -6.75 -23.06
N GLU A 871 -36.81 -6.51 -22.94
CA GLU A 871 -35.83 -7.59 -22.79
C GLU A 871 -36.01 -8.33 -21.47
N TYR A 872 -36.21 -7.62 -20.35
CA TYR A 872 -36.54 -8.23 -19.05
C TYR A 872 -37.78 -9.14 -19.15
N MET A 873 -38.87 -8.63 -19.74
CA MET A 873 -40.11 -9.40 -19.90
C MET A 873 -39.94 -10.60 -20.84
N ALA A 874 -39.13 -10.45 -21.90
CA ALA A 874 -38.84 -11.53 -22.83
C ALA A 874 -38.05 -12.67 -22.16
N LEU A 875 -37.01 -12.32 -21.39
CA LEU A 875 -36.19 -13.26 -20.63
C LEU A 875 -37.03 -14.01 -19.58
N GLU A 876 -37.84 -13.27 -18.81
CA GLU A 876 -38.76 -13.82 -17.80
C GLU A 876 -39.78 -14.78 -18.41
N MET A 877 -40.40 -14.37 -19.53
CA MET A 877 -41.32 -15.24 -20.27
C MET A 877 -40.61 -16.47 -20.81
N PHE A 878 -39.37 -16.35 -21.28
CA PHE A 878 -38.62 -17.48 -21.80
C PHE A 878 -38.35 -18.52 -20.70
N VAL A 879 -37.70 -18.11 -19.60
CA VAL A 879 -37.38 -19.03 -18.50
C VAL A 879 -38.64 -19.55 -17.82
N GLY A 880 -39.75 -18.83 -17.91
CA GLY A 880 -41.02 -19.26 -17.33
C GLY A 880 -41.00 -19.22 -15.82
N ASN A 881 -40.52 -18.11 -15.25
CA ASN A 881 -40.46 -17.93 -13.81
C ASN A 881 -41.89 -17.81 -13.25
N SER A 882 -42.27 -18.73 -12.36
CA SER A 882 -43.58 -18.70 -11.71
C SER A 882 -43.63 -17.79 -10.48
N ASP A 883 -42.48 -17.40 -9.92
CA ASP A 883 -42.38 -16.56 -8.72
C ASP A 883 -42.11 -15.08 -9.08
N ILE A 884 -43.09 -14.48 -9.75
CA ILE A 884 -42.97 -13.17 -10.42
C ILE A 884 -42.83 -11.99 -9.43
N GLY A 885 -42.97 -12.24 -8.12
CA GLY A 885 -42.83 -11.25 -7.06
C GLY A 885 -41.43 -10.68 -6.90
N ASN A 886 -40.42 -11.45 -7.32
CA ASN A 886 -39.01 -11.11 -7.17
C ASN A 886 -38.56 -10.14 -8.26
N ILE A 887 -39.23 -8.98 -8.34
CA ILE A 887 -38.96 -7.92 -9.31
C ILE A 887 -38.38 -6.69 -8.61
N ARG A 888 -37.32 -6.14 -9.21
CA ARG A 888 -36.65 -4.92 -8.78
C ARG A 888 -36.38 -4.03 -9.97
N TYR A 889 -36.50 -2.74 -9.73
CA TYR A 889 -36.31 -1.74 -10.75
C TYR A 889 -35.87 -0.44 -10.11
N TYR A 890 -35.12 0.35 -10.87
CA TYR A 890 -34.45 1.53 -10.35
C TYR A 890 -34.50 2.69 -11.34
N ARG A 891 -34.22 3.89 -10.82
CA ARG A 891 -34.03 5.10 -11.60
C ARG A 891 -32.99 5.98 -10.91
N LEU A 892 -32.02 6.48 -11.66
CA LEU A 892 -31.02 7.43 -11.15
C LEU A 892 -31.62 8.83 -10.96
N HIS A 893 -31.01 9.66 -10.12
CA HIS A 893 -31.44 11.05 -9.89
C HIS A 893 -30.93 12.05 -10.94
N GLN A 894 -30.21 11.57 -11.96
CA GLN A 894 -29.72 12.39 -13.07
C GLN A 894 -30.85 12.80 -14.03
N GLU A 895 -30.74 13.98 -14.61
CA GLU A 895 -31.69 14.47 -15.62
C GLU A 895 -31.81 13.50 -16.81
N GLY A 896 -33.04 13.23 -17.25
CA GLY A 896 -33.31 12.28 -18.35
C GLY A 896 -33.26 10.79 -17.97
N SER A 897 -32.98 10.44 -16.70
CA SER A 897 -32.93 9.05 -16.25
C SER A 897 -34.30 8.36 -16.30
N LYS A 898 -34.30 7.12 -16.76
CA LYS A 898 -35.50 6.28 -16.94
C LYS A 898 -35.53 5.13 -15.94
N TRP A 899 -36.72 4.58 -15.71
CA TRP A 899 -36.88 3.34 -14.94
C TRP A 899 -36.38 2.14 -15.74
N LYS A 900 -35.54 1.32 -15.08
CA LYS A 900 -34.94 0.08 -15.60
C LYS A 900 -35.18 -1.08 -14.64
N TRP A 901 -35.31 -2.30 -15.15
CA TRP A 901 -35.52 -3.54 -14.43
C TRP A 901 -34.23 -4.34 -14.27
N ILE A 902 -34.17 -5.09 -13.18
CA ILE A 902 -33.01 -5.88 -12.76
C ILE A 902 -33.42 -7.36 -12.75
N TRP A 903 -32.56 -8.21 -13.30
CA TRP A 903 -32.72 -9.65 -13.18
C TRP A 903 -32.11 -10.14 -11.86
N TYR A 904 -32.93 -10.72 -10.97
CA TYR A 904 -32.46 -11.32 -9.74
C TYR A 904 -33.47 -12.33 -9.18
N ASP A 905 -32.98 -13.30 -8.39
CA ASP A 905 -33.81 -14.24 -7.61
C ASP A 905 -34.86 -14.98 -8.47
N ALA A 906 -34.34 -15.65 -9.52
CA ALA A 906 -35.12 -16.35 -10.56
C ALA A 906 -35.02 -17.87 -10.38
N ASP A 907 -34.94 -18.35 -9.13
CA ASP A 907 -34.77 -19.77 -8.77
C ASP A 907 -36.00 -20.64 -9.09
N TYR A 908 -37.12 -20.04 -9.51
CA TYR A 908 -38.28 -20.72 -10.10
C TYR A 908 -38.33 -20.63 -11.65
N GLY A 909 -37.42 -19.90 -12.29
CA GLY A 909 -37.20 -19.93 -13.73
C GLY A 909 -36.66 -21.29 -14.18
N LEU A 910 -37.21 -21.87 -15.23
CA LEU A 910 -36.87 -23.21 -15.75
C LEU A 910 -37.12 -24.36 -14.74
N TYR A 911 -37.89 -24.10 -13.67
CA TYR A 911 -38.33 -25.15 -12.75
C TYR A 911 -39.33 -26.13 -13.41
N SER A 912 -40.14 -25.63 -14.35
CA SER A 912 -41.14 -26.41 -15.08
C SER A 912 -41.29 -25.94 -16.52
N SER A 913 -41.13 -26.84 -17.48
CA SER A 913 -41.40 -26.55 -18.89
C SER A 913 -42.88 -26.28 -19.18
N LYS A 914 -43.80 -26.64 -18.26
CA LYS A 914 -45.26 -26.55 -18.43
C LYS A 914 -45.87 -25.20 -18.08
N PHE A 915 -45.10 -24.30 -17.45
CA PHE A 915 -45.67 -23.02 -17.00
C PHE A 915 -45.93 -22.08 -18.19
N ASN A 916 -47.21 -21.75 -18.43
CA ASN A 916 -47.60 -20.79 -19.47
C ASN A 916 -47.33 -19.35 -18.98
N SER A 917 -46.09 -18.90 -19.15
CA SER A 917 -45.66 -17.56 -18.76
C SER A 917 -46.30 -16.44 -19.60
N PRO A 918 -46.44 -16.52 -20.95
CA PRO A 918 -47.17 -15.48 -21.68
C PRO A 918 -48.57 -15.23 -21.11
N TRP A 919 -49.34 -16.28 -20.82
CA TRP A 919 -50.66 -16.15 -20.18
C TRP A 919 -50.56 -15.47 -18.82
N SER A 920 -49.65 -15.96 -17.96
CA SER A 920 -49.51 -15.48 -16.59
C SER A 920 -49.10 -14.01 -16.53
N TYR A 921 -48.26 -13.56 -17.47
CA TYR A 921 -47.68 -12.21 -17.51
C TYR A 921 -48.57 -11.20 -18.25
N LEU A 922 -49.50 -11.67 -19.08
CA LEU A 922 -50.47 -10.82 -19.79
C LEU A 922 -51.79 -10.61 -19.04
N LYS A 923 -51.95 -11.19 -17.85
CA LYS A 923 -53.14 -11.00 -16.99
C LYS A 923 -53.39 -9.50 -16.74
N VAL A 924 -54.57 -9.01 -17.11
CA VAL A 924 -54.99 -7.60 -16.93
C VAL A 924 -55.06 -7.19 -15.45
N LYS A 925 -55.25 -8.15 -14.54
CA LYS A 925 -55.30 -7.91 -13.09
C LYS A 925 -53.92 -7.96 -12.41
N GLY A 926 -52.83 -8.05 -13.19
CA GLY A 926 -51.46 -8.22 -12.72
C GLY A 926 -50.93 -9.64 -12.93
N MET A 927 -49.60 -9.75 -13.02
CA MET A 927 -48.87 -10.97 -13.34
C MET A 927 -48.85 -11.97 -12.18
N GLY A 928 -48.92 -13.25 -12.53
CA GLY A 928 -48.84 -14.34 -11.54
C GLY A 928 -49.98 -14.34 -10.54
N GLU A 929 -49.82 -15.16 -9.49
CA GLU A 929 -50.78 -15.20 -8.38
C GLU A 929 -50.60 -14.01 -7.42
N GLN A 930 -49.41 -13.40 -7.43
CA GLN A 930 -49.08 -12.24 -6.60
C GLN A 930 -49.62 -10.91 -7.16
N LYS A 931 -50.20 -10.91 -8.37
CA LYS A 931 -50.79 -9.74 -9.03
C LYS A 931 -49.79 -8.58 -9.14
N ILE A 932 -48.60 -8.88 -9.65
CA ILE A 932 -47.57 -7.87 -9.90
C ILE A 932 -48.03 -6.95 -11.03
N ASP A 933 -47.98 -5.64 -10.80
CA ASP A 933 -48.46 -4.63 -11.74
C ASP A 933 -47.66 -4.65 -13.04
N ASN A 934 -48.34 -4.95 -14.15
CA ASN A 934 -47.79 -4.98 -15.51
C ASN A 934 -48.39 -3.88 -16.40
N THR A 935 -48.97 -2.82 -15.80
CA THR A 935 -49.70 -1.79 -16.56
C THR A 935 -48.82 -1.15 -17.63
N ILE A 936 -47.57 -0.81 -17.30
CA ILE A 936 -46.64 -0.16 -18.23
C ILE A 936 -46.45 -1.04 -19.47
N PHE A 937 -46.19 -2.32 -19.26
CA PHE A 937 -46.01 -3.30 -20.32
C PHE A 937 -47.29 -3.45 -21.16
N LEU A 938 -48.45 -3.70 -20.53
CA LEU A 938 -49.71 -3.87 -21.25
C LEU A 938 -50.10 -2.63 -22.06
N LYS A 939 -49.89 -1.43 -21.51
CA LYS A 939 -50.14 -0.16 -22.20
C LYS A 939 -49.27 0.01 -23.44
N LEU A 940 -48.00 -0.38 -23.38
CA LEU A 940 -47.12 -0.38 -24.56
C LEU A 940 -47.60 -1.38 -25.63
N LEU A 941 -48.09 -2.56 -25.22
CA LEU A 941 -48.61 -3.56 -26.15
C LEU A 941 -49.94 -3.17 -26.84
N GLU A 942 -50.65 -2.16 -26.33
CA GLU A 942 -51.81 -1.57 -27.03
C GLU A 942 -51.36 -0.86 -28.33
N HIS A 943 -50.12 -0.36 -28.41
CA HIS A 943 -49.59 0.29 -29.61
C HIS A 943 -48.97 -0.74 -30.58
N PRO A 944 -49.40 -0.81 -31.86
CA PRO A 944 -48.96 -1.85 -32.80
C PRO A 944 -47.45 -1.97 -32.96
N ASP A 945 -46.75 -0.84 -33.13
CA ASP A 945 -45.30 -0.84 -33.32
C ASP A 945 -44.54 -1.35 -32.09
N TYR A 946 -45.02 -1.04 -30.88
CA TYR A 946 -44.39 -1.49 -29.64
C TYR A 946 -44.76 -2.93 -29.32
N LYS A 947 -45.96 -3.40 -29.68
CA LYS A 947 -46.28 -4.83 -29.67
C LYS A 947 -45.35 -5.60 -30.60
N ARG A 948 -45.12 -5.10 -31.83
CA ARG A 948 -44.18 -5.71 -32.77
C ARG A 948 -42.75 -5.70 -32.23
N LYS A 949 -42.29 -4.57 -31.69
CA LYS A 949 -40.97 -4.43 -31.06
C LYS A 949 -40.75 -5.44 -29.93
N PHE A 950 -41.75 -5.62 -29.05
CA PHE A 950 -41.68 -6.65 -28.01
C PHE A 950 -41.62 -8.07 -28.59
N LEU A 951 -42.46 -8.40 -29.57
CA LEU A 951 -42.46 -9.72 -30.21
C LEU A 951 -41.13 -10.02 -30.90
N GLU A 952 -40.49 -9.03 -31.52
CA GLU A 952 -39.16 -9.15 -32.10
C GLU A 952 -38.08 -9.42 -31.04
N LYS A 953 -38.14 -8.73 -29.90
CA LYS A 953 -37.24 -8.99 -28.76
C LYS A 953 -37.48 -10.36 -28.12
N LEU A 954 -38.74 -10.78 -27.98
CA LEU A 954 -39.05 -12.14 -27.50
C LEU A 954 -38.56 -13.20 -28.50
N ALA A 955 -38.67 -12.94 -29.80
CA ALA A 955 -38.15 -13.83 -30.83
C ALA A 955 -36.61 -13.90 -30.83
N ASP A 956 -35.93 -12.78 -30.59
CA ASP A 956 -34.48 -12.70 -30.44
C ASP A 956 -33.97 -13.59 -29.30
N VAL A 957 -34.56 -13.45 -28.10
CA VAL A 957 -34.31 -14.33 -26.95
C VAL A 957 -34.61 -15.79 -27.29
N TYR A 958 -35.78 -16.06 -27.87
CA TYR A 958 -36.23 -17.42 -28.21
C TYR A 958 -35.29 -18.14 -29.18
N LYS A 959 -34.85 -17.44 -30.24
CA LYS A 959 -33.97 -18.00 -31.27
C LYS A 959 -32.54 -18.19 -30.76
N THR A 960 -32.12 -17.42 -29.77
CA THR A 960 -30.80 -17.57 -29.15
C THR A 960 -30.77 -18.76 -28.18
N PHE A 961 -31.80 -18.88 -27.32
CA PHE A 961 -31.86 -19.93 -26.31
C PHE A 961 -32.42 -21.24 -26.88
N THR A 962 -31.67 -21.84 -27.79
CA THR A 962 -31.91 -23.19 -28.28
C THR A 962 -31.58 -24.22 -27.20
N THR A 963 -32.11 -25.44 -27.32
CA THR A 963 -31.77 -26.54 -26.41
C THR A 963 -30.26 -26.77 -26.37
N GLU A 964 -29.60 -26.88 -27.53
CA GLU A 964 -28.16 -27.12 -27.64
C GLU A 964 -27.34 -26.05 -26.90
N TYR A 965 -27.67 -24.78 -27.13
CA TYR A 965 -26.98 -23.65 -26.51
C TYR A 965 -27.14 -23.67 -24.98
N MET A 966 -28.37 -23.83 -24.49
CA MET A 966 -28.63 -23.86 -23.05
C MET A 966 -27.96 -25.07 -22.38
N THR A 967 -27.94 -26.24 -23.01
CA THR A 967 -27.28 -27.42 -22.46
C THR A 967 -25.77 -27.27 -22.41
N GLN A 968 -25.15 -26.64 -23.43
CA GLN A 968 -23.72 -26.37 -23.43
C GLN A 968 -23.31 -25.44 -22.28
N VAL A 969 -24.11 -24.40 -22.00
CA VAL A 969 -23.87 -23.53 -20.85
C VAL A 969 -24.05 -24.28 -19.52
N LEU A 970 -25.08 -25.14 -19.43
CA LEU A 970 -25.34 -25.94 -18.23
C LEU A 970 -24.22 -26.96 -17.96
N ASP A 971 -23.65 -27.59 -18.99
CA ASP A 971 -22.54 -28.53 -18.87
C ASP A 971 -21.34 -27.87 -18.14
N GLY A 972 -21.00 -26.64 -18.51
CA GLY A 972 -19.94 -25.86 -17.86
C GLY A 972 -20.24 -25.58 -16.39
N VAL A 973 -21.44 -25.12 -16.07
CA VAL A 973 -21.87 -24.83 -14.69
C VAL A 973 -21.87 -26.08 -13.81
N VAL A 974 -22.36 -27.21 -14.34
CA VAL A 974 -22.36 -28.49 -13.61
C VAL A 974 -20.93 -28.96 -13.36
N ALA A 975 -20.04 -28.86 -14.34
CA ALA A 975 -18.64 -29.28 -14.21
C ALA A 975 -17.89 -28.51 -13.12
N GLU A 976 -18.19 -27.23 -12.89
CA GLU A 976 -17.56 -26.42 -11.83
C GLU A 976 -18.01 -26.84 -10.42
N ILE A 977 -19.28 -27.22 -10.24
CA ILE A 977 -19.87 -27.47 -8.92
C ILE A 977 -19.79 -28.95 -8.51
N GLN A 978 -19.95 -29.86 -9.48
CA GLN A 978 -20.08 -31.31 -9.24
C GLN A 978 -18.97 -31.90 -8.35
N PRO A 979 -17.67 -31.54 -8.50
CA PRO A 979 -16.61 -32.09 -7.66
C PRO A 979 -16.83 -31.85 -6.16
N GLU A 980 -17.52 -30.75 -5.81
CA GLU A 980 -17.72 -30.33 -4.43
C GLU A 980 -19.05 -30.82 -3.83
N MET A 981 -19.99 -31.31 -4.66
CA MET A 981 -21.32 -31.72 -4.19
C MET A 981 -21.31 -32.89 -3.24
N LYS A 982 -20.35 -33.81 -3.38
CA LYS A 982 -20.21 -34.91 -2.43
C LYS A 982 -19.85 -34.40 -1.04
N ASN A 983 -18.81 -33.59 -0.92
CA ASN A 983 -18.38 -32.97 0.34
C ASN A 983 -19.51 -32.12 0.96
N HIS A 984 -20.25 -31.39 0.13
CA HIS A 984 -21.41 -30.61 0.58
C HIS A 984 -22.46 -31.50 1.24
N TRP A 985 -22.84 -32.62 0.62
CA TRP A 985 -23.85 -33.53 1.18
C TRP A 985 -23.32 -34.38 2.33
N GLU A 986 -22.01 -34.62 2.43
CA GLU A 986 -21.38 -35.18 3.63
C GLU A 986 -21.62 -34.28 4.85
N ARG A 987 -21.59 -32.95 4.67
CA ARG A 987 -21.86 -32.00 5.76
C ARG A 987 -23.34 -31.81 6.05
N TRP A 988 -24.17 -31.67 5.01
CA TRP A 988 -25.55 -31.17 5.13
C TRP A 988 -26.63 -32.22 4.94
N GLY A 989 -26.33 -33.37 4.32
CA GLY A 989 -27.31 -34.39 3.96
C GLY A 989 -28.14 -34.88 5.15
N GLU A 990 -27.49 -35.17 6.27
CA GLU A 990 -28.15 -35.63 7.50
C GLU A 990 -28.96 -34.53 8.21
N LEU A 991 -28.64 -33.25 7.94
CA LEU A 991 -29.32 -32.09 8.53
C LEU A 991 -30.55 -31.66 7.73
N ASN A 992 -30.86 -32.34 6.62
CA ASN A 992 -32.05 -32.05 5.81
C ASN A 992 -33.33 -32.22 6.63
N ASP A 993 -34.09 -31.13 6.75
CA ASP A 993 -35.32 -31.10 7.54
C ASP A 993 -36.54 -31.45 6.67
N LYS A 994 -37.28 -32.49 7.06
CA LYS A 994 -38.49 -32.94 6.35
C LYS A 994 -39.64 -31.93 6.40
N ALA A 995 -39.62 -30.98 7.33
CA ALA A 995 -40.55 -29.85 7.35
C ALA A 995 -40.22 -28.77 6.29
N VAL A 996 -39.01 -28.79 5.73
CA VAL A 996 -38.61 -27.97 4.58
C VAL A 996 -38.96 -28.67 3.27
N THR A 997 -38.55 -29.94 3.12
CA THR A 997 -38.88 -30.75 1.95
C THR A 997 -38.87 -32.23 2.27
N SER A 998 -39.90 -32.96 1.84
CA SER A 998 -39.98 -34.41 1.99
C SER A 998 -39.15 -35.17 0.95
N GLU A 999 -38.82 -34.53 -0.18
CA GLU A 999 -38.23 -35.15 -1.37
C GLU A 999 -36.74 -35.50 -1.20
N VAL A 1000 -35.98 -34.70 -0.45
CA VAL A 1000 -34.53 -34.89 -0.33
C VAL A 1000 -34.21 -35.97 0.72
N PRO A 1001 -33.45 -37.03 0.37
CA PRO A 1001 -33.01 -38.03 1.34
C PRO A 1001 -32.09 -37.43 2.42
N THR A 1002 -32.02 -38.11 3.57
CA THR A 1002 -31.13 -37.73 4.69
C THR A 1002 -29.83 -38.53 4.72
N THR A 1003 -29.66 -39.50 3.83
CA THR A 1003 -28.37 -40.20 3.64
C THR A 1003 -27.52 -39.43 2.64
N ILE A 1004 -26.20 -39.43 2.82
CA ILE A 1004 -25.25 -38.71 1.97
C ILE A 1004 -25.39 -39.13 0.50
N ASP A 1005 -25.29 -40.43 0.20
CA ASP A 1005 -25.44 -40.97 -1.16
C ASP A 1005 -26.83 -40.69 -1.76
N GLY A 1006 -27.87 -40.73 -0.92
CA GLY A 1006 -29.23 -40.44 -1.34
C GLY A 1006 -29.42 -38.98 -1.72
N ALA A 1007 -28.87 -38.04 -0.94
CA ALA A 1007 -28.91 -36.62 -1.23
C ALA A 1007 -28.12 -36.27 -2.50
N TYR A 1008 -26.94 -36.89 -2.70
CA TYR A 1008 -26.16 -36.73 -3.93
C TYR A 1008 -26.89 -37.27 -5.17
N THR A 1009 -27.40 -38.50 -5.11
CA THR A 1009 -28.18 -39.09 -6.22
C THR A 1009 -29.43 -38.28 -6.52
N TYR A 1010 -30.08 -37.73 -5.47
CA TYR A 1010 -31.20 -36.84 -5.65
C TYR A 1010 -30.78 -35.56 -6.39
N TRP A 1011 -29.69 -34.90 -5.99
CA TRP A 1011 -29.14 -33.75 -6.71
C TRP A 1011 -28.89 -34.06 -8.20
N GLU A 1012 -28.24 -35.18 -8.52
CA GLU A 1012 -28.04 -35.62 -9.91
C GLU A 1012 -29.37 -35.76 -10.67
N SER A 1013 -30.38 -36.36 -10.03
CA SER A 1013 -31.72 -36.48 -10.63
C SER A 1013 -32.37 -35.13 -10.91
N ARG A 1014 -32.13 -34.12 -10.06
CA ARG A 1014 -32.64 -32.76 -10.25
C ARG A 1014 -31.89 -32.01 -11.35
N VAL A 1015 -30.59 -32.22 -11.49
CA VAL A 1015 -29.82 -31.72 -12.64
C VAL A 1015 -30.33 -32.34 -13.95
N ASN A 1016 -30.56 -33.66 -13.98
CA ASN A 1016 -31.15 -34.35 -15.14
C ASN A 1016 -32.56 -33.84 -15.49
N ARG A 1017 -33.37 -33.54 -14.46
CA ARG A 1017 -34.67 -32.88 -14.68
C ARG A 1017 -34.52 -31.50 -15.31
N LEU A 1018 -33.51 -30.72 -14.92
CA LEU A 1018 -33.23 -29.42 -15.53
C LEU A 1018 -32.86 -29.58 -17.01
N TYR A 1019 -31.95 -30.50 -17.37
CA TYR A 1019 -31.66 -30.84 -18.77
C TYR A 1019 -32.93 -31.15 -19.56
N ASN A 1020 -33.81 -31.97 -18.99
CA ASN A 1020 -35.08 -32.28 -19.62
C ASN A 1020 -36.00 -31.05 -19.79
N THR A 1021 -36.04 -30.14 -18.81
CA THR A 1021 -36.76 -28.87 -18.96
C THR A 1021 -36.22 -28.05 -20.13
N LEU A 1022 -34.90 -27.96 -20.31
CA LEU A 1022 -34.27 -27.22 -21.42
C LEU A 1022 -34.61 -27.81 -22.80
N LYS A 1023 -34.84 -29.12 -22.88
CA LYS A 1023 -35.29 -29.81 -24.10
C LYS A 1023 -36.75 -29.52 -24.45
N VAL A 1024 -37.61 -29.50 -23.43
CA VAL A 1024 -39.08 -29.43 -23.62
C VAL A 1024 -39.59 -27.99 -23.71
N ARG A 1025 -38.91 -27.04 -23.04
CA ARG A 1025 -39.35 -25.65 -22.91
C ARG A 1025 -39.50 -24.92 -24.25
N PRO A 1026 -38.55 -24.97 -25.20
CA PRO A 1026 -38.66 -24.21 -26.45
C PRO A 1026 -39.90 -24.56 -27.27
N HIS A 1027 -40.25 -25.85 -27.37
CA HIS A 1027 -41.46 -26.29 -28.07
C HIS A 1027 -42.73 -25.77 -27.41
N ARG A 1028 -42.85 -25.91 -26.07
CA ARG A 1028 -44.04 -25.47 -25.33
C ARG A 1028 -44.22 -23.96 -25.37
N LEU A 1029 -43.12 -23.21 -25.23
CA LEU A 1029 -43.15 -21.76 -25.26
C LEU A 1029 -43.60 -21.23 -26.63
N TRP A 1030 -43.23 -21.91 -27.72
CA TRP A 1030 -43.71 -21.55 -29.07
C TRP A 1030 -45.24 -21.56 -29.14
N ASP A 1031 -45.88 -22.62 -28.63
CA ASP A 1031 -47.35 -22.70 -28.59
C ASP A 1031 -47.96 -21.67 -27.65
N PHE A 1032 -47.37 -21.46 -26.46
CA PHE A 1032 -47.85 -20.44 -25.53
C PHE A 1032 -47.79 -19.03 -26.13
N ILE A 1033 -46.73 -18.68 -26.86
CA ILE A 1033 -46.61 -17.38 -27.53
C ILE A 1033 -47.69 -17.24 -28.61
N LYS A 1034 -47.84 -18.26 -29.47
CA LYS A 1034 -48.84 -18.28 -30.54
C LYS A 1034 -50.24 -18.02 -29.99
N ASP A 1035 -50.63 -18.79 -28.98
CA ASP A 1035 -51.98 -18.78 -28.44
C ASP A 1035 -52.30 -17.48 -27.69
N GLU A 1036 -51.37 -17.01 -26.85
CA GLU A 1036 -51.61 -15.84 -25.99
C GLU A 1036 -51.49 -14.50 -26.73
N PHE A 1037 -50.59 -14.39 -27.71
CA PHE A 1037 -50.49 -13.20 -28.57
C PHE A 1037 -51.42 -13.24 -29.79
N LYS A 1038 -52.12 -14.36 -29.99
CA LYS A 1038 -53.06 -14.63 -31.09
C LYS A 1038 -52.41 -14.51 -32.47
N LEU A 1039 -51.21 -15.07 -32.60
CA LEU A 1039 -50.45 -15.07 -33.84
C LEU A 1039 -50.89 -16.24 -34.72
N THR A 1040 -50.94 -16.01 -36.03
CA THR A 1040 -51.09 -17.09 -37.01
C THR A 1040 -49.82 -17.95 -37.05
N LYS A 1041 -49.93 -19.18 -37.55
CA LYS A 1041 -48.76 -20.05 -37.74
C LYS A 1041 -47.70 -19.39 -38.63
N THR A 1042 -48.12 -18.70 -39.69
CA THR A 1042 -47.21 -17.97 -40.60
C THR A 1042 -46.47 -16.85 -39.86
N GLU A 1043 -47.16 -16.03 -39.07
CA GLU A 1043 -46.51 -14.96 -38.28
C GLU A 1043 -45.53 -15.54 -37.25
N MET A 1044 -45.85 -16.68 -36.63
CA MET A 1044 -44.93 -17.38 -35.74
C MET A 1044 -43.67 -17.86 -36.46
N GLU A 1045 -43.83 -18.51 -37.62
CA GLU A 1045 -42.69 -18.99 -38.43
C GLU A 1045 -41.81 -17.84 -38.93
N GLU A 1046 -42.42 -16.70 -39.30
CA GLU A 1046 -41.69 -15.49 -39.73
C GLU A 1046 -40.90 -14.83 -38.59
N LEU A 1047 -41.47 -14.75 -37.38
CA LEU A 1047 -40.83 -14.10 -36.23
C LEU A 1047 -39.85 -15.02 -35.50
N PHE A 1048 -40.33 -16.20 -35.10
CA PHE A 1048 -39.68 -17.13 -34.17
C PHE A 1048 -39.01 -18.31 -34.86
N GLY A 1049 -39.27 -18.52 -36.16
CA GLY A 1049 -38.82 -19.71 -36.88
C GLY A 1049 -39.79 -20.89 -36.72
N PRO A 1050 -39.47 -22.03 -37.36
CA PRO A 1050 -40.29 -23.24 -37.26
C PRO A 1050 -40.37 -23.70 -35.80
N GLN A 1051 -41.51 -24.27 -35.42
CA GLN A 1051 -41.66 -24.89 -34.10
C GLN A 1051 -40.61 -26.01 -33.97
N PRO A 1052 -39.77 -25.99 -32.92
CA PRO A 1052 -38.76 -27.02 -32.73
C PRO A 1052 -39.44 -28.34 -32.36
N ASP A 1053 -38.99 -29.46 -32.93
CA ASP A 1053 -39.41 -30.78 -32.48
C ASP A 1053 -38.90 -31.07 -31.07
N TYR A 1054 -39.56 -31.99 -30.36
CA TYR A 1054 -38.99 -32.53 -29.13
C TYR A 1054 -37.78 -33.42 -29.47
N PRO A 1055 -36.63 -33.26 -28.78
CA PRO A 1055 -35.53 -34.21 -28.91
C PRO A 1055 -35.99 -35.65 -28.60
N ASP A 1056 -35.44 -36.64 -29.29
CA ASP A 1056 -35.84 -38.06 -29.16
C ASP A 1056 -35.73 -38.60 -27.72
N ASP A 1057 -34.84 -38.04 -26.92
CA ASP A 1057 -34.58 -38.42 -25.53
C ASP A 1057 -35.29 -37.51 -24.49
N ALA A 1058 -36.20 -36.64 -24.94
CA ALA A 1058 -36.99 -35.78 -24.06
C ALA A 1058 -38.15 -36.54 -23.38
N VAL A 1059 -38.39 -36.21 -22.11
CA VAL A 1059 -39.48 -36.74 -21.29
C VAL A 1059 -40.55 -35.66 -21.09
N LEU A 1060 -41.77 -35.87 -21.62
CA LEU A 1060 -42.79 -34.81 -21.80
C LEU A 1060 -43.63 -34.46 -20.56
#